data_AF-A0A533YI84-F1
#
_entry.id   AF-A0A533YI84-F1
#
_cell.length_a   1.000
_cell.length_b   1.000
_cell.length_c   1.000
_cell.angle_alpha   90.00
_cell.angle_beta   90.00
_cell.angle_gamma   90.00
#
_symmetry.space_group_name_H-M   'P 1'
#
loop_
_entity.id
_entity.type
_entity.pdbx_description
1 polymer ?
#
loop_
_entity_poly.entity_id
_entity_poly.type
_entity_poly.pdbx_seq_one_letter_code
_entity_poly.pdbx_strand_id
1 'polypeptide(L)'
;MLGIAIAIDARGQSSPVKIDAETISGLGARNIGSAAMSGRVAAIDAVHEGKRLTVYVGSASGGVWKSVNGGTTYKPVFDKQPVLSIGALTIDPKNAKVVWVGTGESWTRNSVSIGDGIYKSTDAGENWRNMGLKESERIAKILIDPTNTDVVYAAVPGKLWSDGDDRGLYKTTDGGKTWTQVLKGRNASTGCSMISMDRQNPQTIYAGLWDFRRKGWTFRSGGDSAGASSGSGLLKTTNGGATWSDLNEESAKGLPSKPWGRVAVTVAPSNPNVVYAFIEAEPPKSGLYRSDDAGHTWRALDRSQNMVWRPFYFANLIVDPKNEDKIFKPDGPLIMSADGGKSFSNVSGGAHGDFHDVWIDPENTDHIIVGDDGGVWYSYDGANKWRKADNLPISQFYHVSLDMDMPYNVYGGLQDNSSWVGASQYPGGITSKQWENMYGGDGFWMFVDPSDPNYLYAESQGGEIGRVNRKTHESRSIKPLPQYGEGKLRFNWNTPIHISPTQMGTVYIGAQFLFRSSDHGQTWDRISPDLTTRDPNKQRQEQSGGVTIDNSAAEMHTTIYAIAESPMNPSVVWAGTDDGNIQVTRDGGKNWKNVIDNIAGSPKNPWVSSIEASHFNEGTAYATLDLHTFGDFRPYVYKTTDFGSTWSSIIPEGSPVRGYAHVVREDLADKDLLFVGTEFGLWISPDGGRQWAQYKGGDFPNVAVRDLAIHPRDHDLVIATHGRGIWIIDDITPLRSLTPENLEKNILFVQTKPPVQRLSAFGGWVDGDAAFSGPNPPEGATITYYQKKRHIFGDLKLEVLDGEGKVVSTVPTSKRRGLSRVTWSMRLKPPKVPAAATAAGAGTGPRVLPGTYTLRMTKDKETYTAALTLVPDPRSKHTLEERKEQFALAMKLYNLLGDMAFTVNRINDFHKGLDERASKLPSGDILAQGLRSAAARTDDFRRRIVATKEGGMITGEERLRENLADLYSNVSDYEGRPSKTQVERADALSRELGDVVKDLDGWVTRELGKLNPELAVKNLGEIRPLTREEWDRTNSLK
;
A
#
# COMPACT_ATOMS: atom_id res chain seq x y z
N MET A 1 41.63 1.61 66.57
CA MET A 1 41.23 0.77 65.43
C MET A 1 40.50 1.66 64.44
N LEU A 2 41.05 1.80 63.23
CA LEU A 2 40.44 2.56 62.12
C LEU A 2 39.17 1.84 61.64
N GLY A 3 38.05 2.55 61.56
CA GLY A 3 36.86 2.13 60.82
C GLY A 3 36.92 2.69 59.40
N ILE A 4 37.06 1.80 58.40
CA ILE A 4 37.00 2.13 56.98
C ILE A 4 35.53 2.27 56.58
N ALA A 5 35.13 3.48 56.19
CA ALA A 5 33.85 3.73 55.53
C ALA A 5 33.99 3.36 54.04
N ILE A 6 33.26 2.34 53.59
CA ILE A 6 33.12 2.01 52.17
C ILE A 6 32.04 2.93 51.59
N ALA A 7 32.45 3.87 50.75
CA ALA A 7 31.53 4.63 49.91
C ALA A 7 30.97 3.70 48.82
N ILE A 8 29.67 3.43 48.87
CA ILE A 8 28.96 2.76 47.79
C ILE A 8 28.73 3.81 46.70
N ASP A 9 29.50 3.68 45.62
CA ASP A 9 29.38 4.49 44.42
C ASP A 9 28.06 4.12 43.72
N ALA A 10 27.01 4.92 43.97
CA ALA A 10 25.74 4.81 43.28
C ALA A 10 25.92 5.29 41.84
N ARG A 11 26.47 4.43 40.98
CA ARG A 11 26.39 4.61 39.53
C ARG A 11 24.90 4.59 39.16
N GLY A 12 24.34 5.76 38.89
CA GLY A 12 23.00 5.90 38.35
C GLY A 12 22.88 5.03 37.10
N GLN A 13 22.10 3.96 37.16
CA GLN A 13 21.69 3.23 35.97
C GLN A 13 20.90 4.21 35.11
N SER A 14 21.49 4.63 33.99
CA SER A 14 20.76 5.35 32.95
C SER A 14 19.53 4.52 32.58
N SER A 15 18.34 5.13 32.60
CA SER A 15 17.12 4.44 32.16
C SER A 15 17.34 3.83 30.78
N PRO A 16 16.90 2.58 30.52
CA PRO A 16 17.11 1.93 29.25
C PRO A 16 16.50 2.76 28.10
N VAL A 17 17.22 2.86 26.99
CA VAL A 17 16.81 3.67 25.84
C VAL A 17 15.54 3.07 25.22
N LYS A 18 14.48 3.87 25.16
CA LYS A 18 13.18 3.47 24.63
C LYS A 18 13.18 3.43 23.10
N ILE A 19 12.80 2.29 22.53
CA ILE A 19 12.50 2.13 21.11
C ILE A 19 10.99 2.21 20.92
N ASP A 20 10.53 3.15 20.08
CA ASP A 20 9.11 3.34 19.75
C ASP A 20 8.94 3.72 18.27
N ALA A 21 7.69 3.92 17.83
CA ALA A 21 7.39 4.21 16.44
C ALA A 21 8.13 5.45 15.91
N GLU A 22 8.37 6.48 16.73
CA GLU A 22 9.11 7.68 16.30
C GLU A 22 10.58 7.34 16.04
N THR A 23 11.18 6.45 16.84
CA THR A 23 12.57 6.01 16.68
C THR A 23 12.84 5.48 15.27
N ILE A 24 11.95 4.63 14.74
CA ILE A 24 12.17 3.84 13.51
C ILE A 24 11.46 4.39 12.26
N SER A 25 10.33 5.10 12.39
CA SER A 25 9.44 5.43 11.26
C SER A 25 9.95 6.59 10.39
N GLY A 26 11.26 6.81 10.38
CA GLY A 26 11.96 7.86 9.60
C GLY A 26 12.36 7.46 8.22
N LEU A 27 12.41 6.16 8.01
CA LEU A 27 12.49 5.55 6.72
C LEU A 27 11.05 5.45 6.24
N GLY A 28 10.67 6.23 5.24
CA GLY A 28 9.33 6.15 4.65
C GLY A 28 9.20 4.91 3.77
N ALA A 29 8.01 4.29 3.76
CA ALA A 29 7.68 3.25 2.82
C ALA A 29 6.92 3.84 1.62
N ARG A 30 7.08 3.24 0.45
CA ARG A 30 6.32 3.57 -0.76
C ARG A 30 5.43 2.40 -1.17
N ASN A 31 4.18 2.69 -1.49
CA ASN A 31 3.23 1.71 -2.03
C ASN A 31 3.43 1.60 -3.55
N ILE A 32 3.82 0.43 -4.05
CA ILE A 32 4.02 0.18 -5.48
C ILE A 32 2.83 -0.51 -6.15
N GLY A 33 1.73 -0.69 -5.42
CA GLY A 33 0.50 -1.33 -5.86
C GLY A 33 0.61 -2.86 -5.82
N SER A 34 0.02 -3.60 -6.75
CA SER A 34 -0.67 -3.11 -7.96
C SER A 34 -2.11 -2.68 -7.68
N ALA A 35 -2.66 -1.84 -8.58
CA ALA A 35 -4.10 -1.59 -8.67
C ALA A 35 -4.74 -2.30 -9.88
N ALA A 36 -3.94 -2.97 -10.72
CA ALA A 36 -4.38 -3.67 -11.93
C ALA A 36 -5.42 -4.77 -11.66
N MET A 37 -5.12 -5.73 -10.78
CA MET A 37 -6.08 -6.72 -10.26
C MET A 37 -6.95 -6.17 -9.13
N SER A 38 -6.51 -5.13 -8.40
CA SER A 38 -7.10 -4.65 -7.15
C SER A 38 -7.28 -5.78 -6.11
N GLY A 39 -8.35 -5.79 -5.32
CA GLY A 39 -8.64 -6.80 -4.31
C GLY A 39 -10.06 -6.68 -3.76
N ARG A 40 -10.45 -7.56 -2.83
CA ARG A 40 -11.83 -7.74 -2.39
C ARG A 40 -12.48 -6.48 -1.80
N VAL A 41 -13.66 -6.17 -2.31
CA VAL A 41 -14.57 -5.13 -1.81
C VAL A 41 -15.80 -5.77 -1.18
N ALA A 42 -16.02 -5.50 0.11
CA ALA A 42 -17.10 -6.11 0.88
C ALA A 42 -18.34 -5.22 1.01
N ALA A 43 -18.19 -3.90 0.87
CA ALA A 43 -19.28 -2.94 1.02
C ALA A 43 -19.07 -1.69 0.16
N ILE A 44 -20.14 -1.16 -0.42
CA ILE A 44 -20.16 0.08 -1.21
C ILE A 44 -21.39 0.89 -0.82
N ASP A 45 -21.21 2.20 -0.66
CA ASP A 45 -22.35 3.13 -0.60
C ASP A 45 -21.97 4.45 -1.28
N ALA A 46 -22.96 5.11 -1.88
CA ALA A 46 -22.75 6.35 -2.60
C ALA A 46 -23.94 7.29 -2.52
N VAL A 47 -23.67 8.58 -2.65
CA VAL A 47 -24.65 9.65 -2.51
C VAL A 47 -24.34 10.81 -3.45
N HIS A 48 -25.38 11.40 -4.04
CA HIS A 48 -25.24 12.63 -4.82
C HIS A 48 -25.14 13.85 -3.89
N GLU A 49 -24.05 14.61 -4.01
CA GLU A 49 -23.85 15.92 -3.40
C GLU A 49 -23.95 17.00 -4.49
N GLY A 50 -25.19 17.38 -4.82
CA GLY A 50 -25.48 18.21 -5.98
C GLY A 50 -25.28 17.41 -7.28
N LYS A 51 -24.32 17.81 -8.14
CA LYS A 51 -23.98 17.07 -9.37
C LYS A 51 -22.84 16.08 -9.20
N ARG A 52 -22.25 16.00 -8.01
CA ARG A 52 -21.11 15.12 -7.72
C ARG A 52 -21.62 13.83 -7.11
N LEU A 53 -21.12 12.69 -7.59
CA LEU A 53 -21.30 11.43 -6.89
C LEU A 53 -20.13 11.21 -5.93
N THR A 54 -20.43 11.15 -4.64
CA THR A 54 -19.49 10.72 -3.61
C THR A 54 -19.66 9.23 -3.39
N VAL A 55 -18.58 8.47 -3.53
CA VAL A 55 -18.56 7.00 -3.42
C VAL A 55 -17.64 6.60 -2.28
N TYR A 56 -18.13 5.75 -1.38
CA TYR A 56 -17.35 5.10 -0.35
C TYR A 56 -17.23 3.62 -0.64
N VAL A 57 -16.01 3.09 -0.47
CA VAL A 57 -15.67 1.69 -0.73
C VAL A 57 -15.05 1.12 0.53
N GLY A 58 -15.66 0.07 1.08
CA GLY A 58 -15.13 -0.73 2.17
C GLY A 58 -14.43 -1.97 1.62
N SER A 59 -13.10 -1.99 1.67
CA SER A 59 -12.32 -3.18 1.32
C SER A 59 -12.37 -4.21 2.44
N ALA A 60 -12.39 -5.50 2.10
CA ALA A 60 -12.45 -6.60 3.05
C ALA A 60 -11.32 -6.55 4.12
N SER A 61 -10.14 -6.05 3.75
CA SER A 61 -8.98 -5.89 4.64
C SER A 61 -8.16 -4.60 4.41
N GLY A 62 -8.56 -3.76 3.44
CA GLY A 62 -7.84 -2.56 3.00
C GLY A 62 -8.42 -1.22 3.47
N GLY A 63 -9.35 -1.21 4.42
CA GLY A 63 -9.95 0.00 4.98
C GLY A 63 -11.02 0.65 4.10
N VAL A 64 -11.39 1.89 4.44
CA VAL A 64 -12.40 2.68 3.71
C VAL A 64 -11.72 3.69 2.79
N TRP A 65 -12.21 3.75 1.56
CA TRP A 65 -11.78 4.66 0.51
C TRP A 65 -12.93 5.57 0.10
N LYS A 66 -12.60 6.81 -0.25
CA LYS A 66 -13.58 7.82 -0.65
C LYS A 66 -13.20 8.43 -2.00
N SER A 67 -14.18 8.54 -2.88
CA SER A 67 -14.14 9.37 -4.08
C SER A 67 -15.20 10.47 -3.97
N VAL A 68 -14.89 11.67 -4.46
CA VAL A 68 -15.83 12.81 -4.55
C VAL A 68 -16.12 13.22 -6.00
N ASN A 69 -15.64 12.40 -6.95
CA ASN A 69 -15.70 12.65 -8.39
C ASN A 69 -16.11 11.39 -9.16
N GLY A 70 -16.98 10.57 -8.58
CA GLY A 70 -17.55 9.39 -9.27
C GLY A 70 -16.52 8.32 -9.64
N GLY A 71 -15.47 8.16 -8.82
CA GLY A 71 -14.46 7.10 -8.99
C GLY A 71 -13.21 7.50 -9.78
N THR A 72 -13.11 8.74 -10.29
CA THR A 72 -11.89 9.18 -10.98
C THR A 72 -10.68 9.16 -10.05
N THR A 73 -10.83 9.51 -8.77
CA THR A 73 -9.76 9.38 -7.77
C THR A 73 -10.32 8.89 -6.45
N TYR A 74 -9.54 8.06 -5.74
CA TYR A 74 -9.85 7.61 -4.38
C TYR A 74 -8.78 8.03 -3.37
N LYS A 75 -9.21 8.43 -2.18
CA LYS A 75 -8.35 8.70 -1.01
C LYS A 75 -8.68 7.69 0.09
N PRO A 76 -7.69 7.06 0.74
CA PRO A 76 -7.95 6.27 1.94
C PRO A 76 -8.35 7.21 3.08
N VAL A 77 -9.45 6.90 3.77
CA VAL A 77 -9.99 7.72 4.87
C VAL A 77 -9.99 6.96 6.21
N PHE A 78 -9.48 5.73 6.24
CA PHE A 78 -9.51 4.85 7.42
C PHE A 78 -8.13 4.35 7.88
N ASP A 79 -7.04 4.73 7.22
CA ASP A 79 -5.68 4.17 7.44
C ASP A 79 -5.14 4.36 8.88
N LYS A 80 -5.70 5.32 9.64
CA LYS A 80 -5.29 5.61 11.03
C LYS A 80 -5.99 4.73 12.08
N GLN A 81 -7.03 3.97 11.70
CA GLN A 81 -7.79 3.14 12.64
C GLN A 81 -7.01 1.87 13.00
N PRO A 82 -7.23 1.28 14.20
CA PRO A 82 -6.47 0.13 14.68
C PRO A 82 -6.71 -1.17 13.90
N VAL A 83 -7.81 -1.25 13.15
CA VAL A 83 -8.18 -2.36 12.25
C VAL A 83 -8.63 -1.78 10.91
N LEU A 84 -8.50 -2.54 9.83
CA LEU A 84 -8.86 -2.10 8.47
C LEU A 84 -9.87 -3.01 7.77
N SER A 85 -10.26 -4.13 8.38
CA SER A 85 -11.27 -5.00 7.79
C SER A 85 -12.64 -4.36 7.84
N ILE A 86 -13.34 -4.29 6.71
CA ILE A 86 -14.67 -3.68 6.59
C ILE A 86 -15.69 -4.76 6.22
N GLY A 87 -16.82 -4.79 6.93
CA GLY A 87 -17.97 -5.67 6.65
C GLY A 87 -19.25 -4.92 6.30
N ALA A 88 -19.38 -3.65 6.72
CA ALA A 88 -20.54 -2.83 6.40
C ALA A 88 -20.17 -1.35 6.24
N LEU A 89 -20.87 -0.68 5.34
CA LEU A 89 -20.74 0.76 5.12
C LEU A 89 -22.12 1.36 4.84
N THR A 90 -22.46 2.46 5.49
CA THR A 90 -23.74 3.14 5.29
C THR A 90 -23.62 4.64 5.49
N ILE A 91 -24.09 5.41 4.52
CA ILE A 91 -24.21 6.86 4.57
C ILE A 91 -25.56 7.21 5.20
N ASP A 92 -25.59 8.22 6.07
CA ASP A 92 -26.83 8.74 6.63
C ASP A 92 -27.71 9.35 5.52
N PRO A 93 -28.98 8.91 5.38
CA PRO A 93 -29.87 9.37 4.29
C PRO A 93 -30.25 10.85 4.38
N LYS A 94 -30.07 11.50 5.54
CA LYS A 94 -30.33 12.94 5.74
C LYS A 94 -29.08 13.79 5.73
N ASN A 95 -27.90 13.20 5.88
CA ASN A 95 -26.64 13.94 5.97
C ASN A 95 -25.46 13.13 5.45
N ALA A 96 -25.04 13.40 4.21
CA ALA A 96 -23.91 12.74 3.55
C ALA A 96 -22.56 12.86 4.29
N LYS A 97 -22.43 13.76 5.29
CA LYS A 97 -21.23 13.84 6.15
C LYS A 97 -21.20 12.79 7.26
N VAL A 98 -22.33 12.18 7.59
CA VAL A 98 -22.42 11.14 8.61
C VAL A 98 -22.31 9.78 7.93
N VAL A 99 -21.24 9.06 8.25
CA VAL A 99 -20.95 7.74 7.68
C VAL A 99 -20.71 6.76 8.81
N TRP A 100 -21.35 5.60 8.73
CA TRP A 100 -21.17 4.50 9.66
C TRP A 100 -20.44 3.35 8.97
N VAL A 101 -19.47 2.77 9.69
CA VAL A 101 -18.62 1.69 9.20
C VAL A 101 -18.65 0.58 10.22
N GLY A 102 -19.04 -0.60 9.77
CA GLY A 102 -18.91 -1.84 10.52
C GLY A 102 -17.61 -2.53 10.14
N THR A 103 -16.75 -2.81 11.10
CA THR A 103 -15.48 -3.50 10.86
C THR A 103 -15.64 -5.02 10.92
N GLY A 104 -14.73 -5.72 10.25
CA GLY A 104 -14.67 -7.18 10.14
C GLY A 104 -15.48 -7.73 8.98
N GLU A 105 -14.81 -8.40 8.06
CA GLU A 105 -15.39 -8.99 6.86
C GLU A 105 -16.48 -10.02 7.21
N SER A 106 -17.66 -9.86 6.60
CA SER A 106 -18.84 -10.68 6.86
C SER A 106 -18.98 -11.91 5.97
N TRP A 107 -18.14 -12.04 4.95
CA TRP A 107 -18.10 -13.17 4.02
C TRP A 107 -17.12 -14.21 4.56
N THR A 108 -17.55 -14.99 5.56
CA THR A 108 -16.69 -15.72 6.51
C THR A 108 -15.89 -16.89 5.92
N ARG A 109 -14.90 -16.58 5.08
CA ARG A 109 -13.96 -17.52 4.47
C ARG A 109 -12.77 -17.83 5.40
N ASN A 110 -11.85 -18.70 4.99
CA ASN A 110 -10.63 -19.02 5.76
C ASN A 110 -9.66 -17.85 5.90
N SER A 111 -9.66 -16.93 4.93
CA SER A 111 -8.69 -15.85 4.79
C SER A 111 -9.21 -14.48 5.22
N VAL A 112 -10.25 -14.42 6.06
CA VAL A 112 -10.87 -13.16 6.49
C VAL A 112 -10.11 -12.46 7.61
N SER A 113 -10.08 -11.13 7.55
CA SER A 113 -9.57 -10.28 8.63
C SER A 113 -10.64 -9.96 9.69
N ILE A 114 -10.19 -9.49 10.86
CA ILE A 114 -11.05 -9.23 12.02
C ILE A 114 -11.28 -7.72 12.24
N GLY A 115 -12.48 -7.39 12.73
CA GLY A 115 -12.88 -6.04 13.15
C GLY A 115 -12.89 -5.85 14.66
N ASP A 116 -13.12 -4.61 15.08
CA ASP A 116 -13.26 -4.18 16.49
C ASP A 116 -14.49 -3.28 16.72
N GLY A 117 -15.57 -3.56 15.98
CA GLY A 117 -16.88 -2.96 16.17
C GLY A 117 -17.24 -1.89 15.12
N ILE A 118 -17.98 -0.87 15.55
CA ILE A 118 -18.56 0.14 14.66
C ILE A 118 -17.84 1.47 14.80
N TYR A 119 -17.59 2.14 13.68
CA TYR A 119 -17.07 3.51 13.63
C TYR A 119 -18.09 4.45 13.02
N LYS A 120 -18.07 5.70 13.50
CA LYS A 120 -18.86 6.80 12.96
C LYS A 120 -17.96 7.97 12.61
N SER A 121 -18.16 8.53 11.41
CA SER A 121 -17.67 9.85 11.04
C SER A 121 -18.84 10.83 11.00
N THR A 122 -18.56 12.10 11.28
CA THR A 122 -19.53 13.22 11.14
C THR A 122 -19.01 14.33 10.23
N ASP A 123 -17.84 14.10 9.63
CA ASP A 123 -17.12 15.02 8.76
C ASP A 123 -16.68 14.32 7.46
N ALA A 124 -17.53 13.42 6.97
CA ALA A 124 -17.39 12.73 5.70
C ALA A 124 -16.10 11.89 5.57
N GLY A 125 -15.65 11.29 6.67
CA GLY A 125 -14.53 10.35 6.74
C GLY A 125 -13.19 10.96 7.16
N GLU A 126 -13.10 12.26 7.43
CA GLU A 126 -11.83 12.87 7.85
C GLU A 126 -11.44 12.45 9.29
N ASN A 127 -12.43 12.27 10.17
CA ASN A 127 -12.24 11.70 11.51
C ASN A 127 -13.27 10.60 11.81
N TRP A 128 -12.85 9.64 12.62
CA TRP A 128 -13.66 8.49 13.02
C TRP A 128 -13.64 8.30 14.53
N ARG A 129 -14.77 7.85 15.07
CA ARG A 129 -14.92 7.45 16.47
C ARG A 129 -15.45 6.02 16.53
N ASN A 130 -14.79 5.15 17.30
CA ASN A 130 -15.33 3.83 17.64
C ASN A 130 -16.54 4.00 18.56
N MET A 131 -17.68 3.45 18.15
CA MET A 131 -19.00 3.56 18.77
C MET A 131 -19.39 2.31 19.57
N GLY A 132 -18.48 1.37 19.81
CA GLY A 132 -18.72 0.16 20.60
C GLY A 132 -18.89 -1.12 19.76
N LEU A 133 -19.41 -2.16 20.40
CA LEU A 133 -19.45 -3.55 19.89
C LEU A 133 -18.07 -4.13 19.60
N LYS A 134 -17.07 -3.83 20.43
CA LYS A 134 -15.66 -4.18 20.19
C LYS A 134 -15.39 -5.68 20.07
N GLU A 135 -16.19 -6.49 20.76
CA GLU A 135 -16.06 -7.95 20.77
C GLU A 135 -16.86 -8.66 19.67
N SER A 136 -17.54 -7.89 18.80
CA SER A 136 -18.37 -8.43 17.71
C SER A 136 -17.57 -9.18 16.65
N GLU A 137 -16.29 -8.83 16.47
CA GLU A 137 -15.39 -9.19 15.36
C GLU A 137 -15.87 -8.84 13.95
N ARG A 138 -17.19 -8.84 13.68
CA ARG A 138 -17.80 -8.68 12.36
C ARG A 138 -19.13 -7.97 12.48
N ILE A 139 -19.32 -6.97 11.62
CA ILE A 139 -20.58 -6.27 11.43
C ILE A 139 -20.99 -6.48 9.98
N ALA A 140 -22.08 -7.20 9.75
CA ALA A 140 -22.50 -7.58 8.38
C ALA A 140 -23.41 -6.56 7.70
N LYS A 141 -24.12 -5.74 8.49
CA LYS A 141 -25.02 -4.71 7.95
C LYS A 141 -25.34 -3.66 8.99
N ILE A 142 -25.50 -2.43 8.54
CA ILE A 142 -25.96 -1.29 9.33
C ILE A 142 -27.22 -0.73 8.65
N LEU A 143 -28.27 -0.44 9.43
CA LEU A 143 -29.45 0.26 8.93
C LEU A 143 -29.68 1.51 9.78
N ILE A 144 -29.96 2.63 9.12
CA ILE A 144 -30.29 3.91 9.75
C ILE A 144 -31.77 4.16 9.51
N ASP A 145 -32.51 4.48 10.56
CA ASP A 145 -33.92 4.87 10.44
C ASP A 145 -34.00 6.22 9.67
N PRO A 146 -34.68 6.25 8.51
CA PRO A 146 -34.76 7.45 7.67
C PRO A 146 -35.65 8.55 8.27
N THR A 147 -36.41 8.27 9.33
CA THR A 147 -37.24 9.24 10.04
C THR A 147 -36.50 9.83 11.25
N ASN A 148 -35.63 9.05 11.91
CA ASN A 148 -34.79 9.47 13.03
C ASN A 148 -33.40 8.85 12.97
N THR A 149 -32.38 9.62 12.54
CA THR A 149 -31.04 9.08 12.26
C THR A 149 -30.19 8.80 13.51
N ASP A 150 -30.71 9.09 14.71
CA ASP A 150 -30.14 8.60 15.97
C ASP A 150 -30.51 7.13 16.24
N VAL A 151 -31.51 6.59 15.54
CA VAL A 151 -31.89 5.18 15.59
C VAL A 151 -31.14 4.39 14.53
N VAL A 152 -30.24 3.51 14.98
CA VAL A 152 -29.39 2.70 14.10
C VAL A 152 -29.42 1.25 14.56
N TYR A 153 -29.44 0.32 13.61
CA TYR A 153 -29.40 -1.11 13.82
C TYR A 153 -28.11 -1.70 13.26
N ALA A 154 -27.54 -2.68 13.96
CA ALA A 154 -26.32 -3.37 13.58
C ALA A 154 -26.50 -4.89 13.62
N ALA A 155 -26.38 -5.53 12.46
CA ALA A 155 -26.39 -6.99 12.33
C ALA A 155 -25.00 -7.53 12.66
N VAL A 156 -24.91 -8.31 13.73
CA VAL A 156 -23.67 -8.89 14.25
C VAL A 156 -23.72 -10.41 14.10
N PRO A 157 -23.02 -10.99 13.11
CA PRO A 157 -22.86 -12.44 13.02
C PRO A 157 -22.08 -12.99 14.21
N GLY A 158 -21.09 -12.23 14.68
CA GLY A 158 -20.21 -12.61 15.79
C GLY A 158 -18.91 -13.29 15.33
N LYS A 159 -18.19 -13.81 16.32
CA LYS A 159 -16.87 -14.43 16.16
C LYS A 159 -16.92 -15.68 15.28
N LEU A 160 -15.98 -15.84 14.35
CA LEU A 160 -15.94 -16.96 13.38
C LEU A 160 -15.37 -18.25 14.00
N TRP A 161 -14.34 -18.10 14.82
CA TRP A 161 -13.50 -19.20 15.30
C TRP A 161 -13.79 -19.62 16.75
N SER A 162 -14.57 -18.83 17.48
CA SER A 162 -14.88 -19.06 18.89
C SER A 162 -16.30 -18.63 19.26
N ASP A 163 -16.82 -19.17 20.35
CA ASP A 163 -18.12 -18.78 20.91
C ASP A 163 -18.02 -17.43 21.64
N GLY A 164 -19.15 -16.72 21.75
CA GLY A 164 -19.24 -15.45 22.46
C GLY A 164 -20.67 -14.90 22.47
N ASP A 165 -20.96 -13.94 23.36
CA ASP A 165 -22.31 -13.36 23.50
C ASP A 165 -22.56 -12.17 22.57
N ASP A 166 -21.49 -11.54 22.06
CA ASP A 166 -21.53 -10.35 21.18
C ASP A 166 -21.97 -10.69 19.75
N ARG A 167 -23.21 -11.17 19.61
CA ARG A 167 -23.84 -11.62 18.36
C ARG A 167 -25.31 -11.22 18.34
N GLY A 168 -25.98 -11.28 17.21
CA GLY A 168 -27.41 -10.93 17.07
C GLY A 168 -27.62 -9.51 16.52
N LEU A 169 -28.80 -8.95 16.75
CA LEU A 169 -29.15 -7.60 16.27
C LEU A 169 -29.08 -6.60 17.42
N TYR A 170 -28.30 -5.55 17.23
CA TYR A 170 -28.17 -4.44 18.18
C TYR A 170 -28.89 -3.19 17.64
N LYS A 171 -29.43 -2.39 18.56
CA LYS A 171 -30.09 -1.12 18.29
C LYS A 171 -29.50 -0.03 19.18
N THR A 172 -29.27 1.14 18.63
CA THR A 172 -29.06 2.39 19.37
C THR A 172 -30.22 3.34 19.09
N THR A 173 -30.48 4.26 20.02
CA THR A 173 -31.46 5.34 19.87
C THR A 173 -30.87 6.71 20.25
N ASP A 174 -29.56 6.76 20.51
CA ASP A 174 -28.82 7.93 20.97
C ASP A 174 -27.63 8.26 20.07
N GLY A 175 -27.71 7.82 18.80
CA GLY A 175 -26.69 8.05 17.80
C GLY A 175 -25.42 7.23 18.01
N GLY A 176 -25.51 6.07 18.67
CA GLY A 176 -24.45 5.07 18.88
C GLY A 176 -23.70 5.18 20.20
N LYS A 177 -24.15 6.01 21.14
CA LYS A 177 -23.48 6.13 22.45
C LYS A 177 -23.75 4.88 23.30
N THR A 178 -24.93 4.30 23.18
CA THR A 178 -25.30 3.04 23.82
C THR A 178 -25.97 2.09 22.82
N TRP A 179 -25.78 0.78 23.03
CA TRP A 179 -26.35 -0.28 22.20
C TRP A 179 -27.14 -1.26 23.07
N THR A 180 -28.33 -1.63 22.60
CA THR A 180 -29.19 -2.65 23.21
C THR A 180 -29.31 -3.82 22.24
N GLN A 181 -29.08 -5.05 22.71
CA GLN A 181 -29.34 -6.25 21.94
C GLN A 181 -30.87 -6.46 21.85
N VAL A 182 -31.44 -6.27 20.67
CA VAL A 182 -32.90 -6.35 20.43
C VAL A 182 -33.33 -7.70 19.84
N LEU A 183 -32.38 -8.49 19.34
CA LEU A 183 -32.60 -9.88 18.94
C LEU A 183 -31.37 -10.72 19.26
N LYS A 184 -31.52 -11.66 20.20
CA LYS A 184 -30.47 -12.59 20.60
C LYS A 184 -30.48 -13.84 19.72
N GLY A 185 -29.31 -14.41 19.47
CA GLY A 185 -29.17 -15.71 18.80
C GLY A 185 -29.75 -16.86 19.63
N ARG A 186 -30.13 -17.95 18.95
CA ARG A 186 -30.74 -19.13 19.60
C ARG A 186 -29.71 -20.02 20.33
N ASN A 187 -28.44 -19.89 19.99
CA ASN A 187 -27.30 -20.56 20.62
C ASN A 187 -26.03 -19.68 20.51
N ALA A 188 -24.91 -20.12 21.08
CA ALA A 188 -23.66 -19.36 21.14
C ALA A 188 -22.96 -19.15 19.78
N SER A 189 -23.38 -19.86 18.73
CA SER A 189 -22.90 -19.76 17.35
C SER A 189 -23.92 -19.13 16.40
N THR A 190 -25.05 -18.63 16.92
CA THR A 190 -26.08 -17.92 16.15
C THR A 190 -25.94 -16.41 16.32
N GLY A 191 -25.79 -15.69 15.20
CA GLY A 191 -25.82 -14.22 15.16
C GLY A 191 -26.75 -13.70 14.08
N CYS A 192 -26.84 -12.38 13.92
CA CYS A 192 -27.62 -11.78 12.84
C CYS A 192 -26.69 -11.45 11.67
N SER A 193 -26.94 -12.04 10.50
CA SER A 193 -26.08 -11.88 9.32
C SER A 193 -26.73 -11.09 8.18
N MET A 194 -28.02 -10.78 8.30
CA MET A 194 -28.74 -9.94 7.35
C MET A 194 -29.92 -9.23 8.02
N ILE A 195 -30.15 -7.98 7.64
CA ILE A 195 -31.33 -7.20 8.01
C ILE A 195 -31.83 -6.38 6.83
N SER A 196 -33.14 -6.16 6.78
CA SER A 196 -33.77 -5.23 5.85
C SER A 196 -34.96 -4.55 6.50
N MET A 197 -35.21 -3.30 6.13
CA MET A 197 -36.21 -2.43 6.75
C MET A 197 -37.15 -1.90 5.66
N ASP A 198 -38.44 -1.84 5.99
CA ASP A 198 -39.38 -1.03 5.24
C ASP A 198 -39.05 0.45 5.48
N ARG A 199 -38.50 1.13 4.47
CA ARG A 199 -38.12 2.55 4.58
C ARG A 199 -39.31 3.49 4.72
N GLN A 200 -40.52 3.05 4.33
CA GLN A 200 -41.76 3.82 4.47
C GLN A 200 -42.36 3.65 5.88
N ASN A 201 -42.11 2.51 6.52
CA ASN A 201 -42.46 2.24 7.92
C ASN A 201 -41.29 1.57 8.68
N PRO A 202 -40.33 2.36 9.19
CA PRO A 202 -39.06 1.84 9.75
C PRO A 202 -39.21 1.01 11.04
N GLN A 203 -40.43 0.91 11.59
CA GLN A 203 -40.73 -0.02 12.66
C GLN A 203 -40.84 -1.47 12.16
N THR A 204 -41.01 -1.68 10.85
CA THR A 204 -41.05 -3.01 10.22
C THR A 204 -39.67 -3.41 9.73
N ILE A 205 -39.11 -4.45 10.35
CA ILE A 205 -37.75 -4.95 10.05
C ILE A 205 -37.79 -6.47 9.95
N TYR A 206 -37.06 -7.00 8.97
CA TYR A 206 -36.82 -8.42 8.81
C TYR A 206 -35.36 -8.73 9.15
N ALA A 207 -35.13 -9.83 9.85
CA ALA A 207 -33.80 -10.26 10.28
C ALA A 207 -33.54 -11.73 9.94
N GLY A 208 -32.40 -11.99 9.33
CA GLY A 208 -31.83 -13.32 9.15
C GLY A 208 -30.87 -13.64 10.30
N LEU A 209 -31.20 -14.65 11.09
CA LEU A 209 -30.27 -15.26 12.04
C LEU A 209 -29.53 -16.42 11.36
N TRP A 210 -28.23 -16.51 11.62
CA TRP A 210 -27.35 -17.50 11.04
C TRP A 210 -26.53 -18.19 12.12
N ASP A 211 -26.71 -19.51 12.21
CA ASP A 211 -25.90 -20.40 13.02
C ASP A 211 -24.70 -20.89 12.21
N PHE A 212 -23.49 -20.54 12.62
CA PHE A 212 -22.27 -20.93 11.91
C PHE A 212 -21.05 -21.05 12.81
N ARG A 213 -20.10 -21.88 12.40
CA ARG A 213 -18.80 -22.03 13.07
C ARG A 213 -17.74 -22.48 12.07
N ARG A 214 -16.53 -21.93 12.19
CA ARG A 214 -15.35 -22.46 11.51
C ARG A 214 -14.32 -22.97 12.51
N LYS A 215 -13.59 -24.00 12.10
CA LYS A 215 -12.39 -24.55 12.73
C LYS A 215 -11.33 -24.70 11.65
N GLY A 216 -10.06 -24.89 12.03
CA GLY A 216 -8.97 -25.04 11.04
C GLY A 216 -9.27 -26.11 9.97
N TRP A 217 -10.03 -27.14 10.33
CA TRP A 217 -10.30 -28.33 9.49
C TRP A 217 -11.77 -28.53 9.08
N THR A 218 -12.69 -27.61 9.43
CA THR A 218 -14.10 -27.74 9.05
C THR A 218 -14.85 -26.40 9.12
N PHE A 219 -15.86 -26.27 8.29
CA PHE A 219 -16.84 -25.18 8.32
C PHE A 219 -18.25 -25.76 8.47
N ARG A 220 -19.13 -25.06 9.20
CA ARG A 220 -20.54 -25.40 9.35
C ARG A 220 -21.41 -24.17 9.15
N SER A 221 -22.34 -24.25 8.21
CA SER A 221 -23.49 -23.35 8.06
C SER A 221 -24.78 -24.10 8.44
N GLY A 222 -25.55 -23.58 9.39
CA GLY A 222 -26.70 -24.29 9.94
C GLY A 222 -26.27 -25.46 10.83
N GLY A 223 -27.02 -26.55 10.91
CA GLY A 223 -26.72 -27.70 11.79
C GLY A 223 -25.44 -28.46 11.44
N ASP A 224 -24.96 -29.33 12.36
CA ASP A 224 -23.69 -30.08 12.21
C ASP A 224 -23.63 -31.01 10.99
N SER A 225 -24.78 -31.34 10.42
CA SER A 225 -24.95 -32.09 9.17
C SER A 225 -26.27 -31.72 8.52
N ALA A 226 -26.52 -32.24 7.32
CA ALA A 226 -27.87 -32.28 6.75
C ALA A 226 -28.87 -32.87 7.77
N GLY A 227 -29.98 -32.17 7.99
CA GLY A 227 -31.04 -32.56 8.95
C GLY A 227 -30.76 -32.27 10.44
N ALA A 228 -29.56 -31.85 10.83
CA ALA A 228 -29.26 -31.50 12.23
C ALA A 228 -29.90 -30.17 12.64
N SER A 229 -30.26 -30.03 13.92
CA SER A 229 -30.87 -28.80 14.45
C SER A 229 -29.97 -27.57 14.20
N SER A 230 -30.59 -26.45 13.86
CA SER A 230 -29.91 -25.19 13.55
C SER A 230 -30.56 -24.03 14.29
N GLY A 231 -29.73 -23.11 14.78
CA GLY A 231 -30.19 -21.84 15.35
C GLY A 231 -30.61 -20.78 14.32
N SER A 232 -30.43 -21.04 13.02
CA SER A 232 -30.81 -20.11 11.95
C SER A 232 -32.33 -19.86 11.87
N GLY A 233 -32.71 -18.69 11.35
CA GLY A 233 -34.12 -18.33 11.20
C GLY A 233 -34.35 -17.01 10.48
N LEU A 234 -35.61 -16.80 10.08
CA LEU A 234 -36.10 -15.55 9.49
C LEU A 234 -37.11 -14.95 10.46
N LEU A 235 -36.92 -13.71 10.88
CA LEU A 235 -37.78 -13.06 11.86
C LEU A 235 -38.29 -11.72 11.35
N LYS A 236 -39.47 -11.32 11.81
CA LYS A 236 -40.09 -10.02 11.52
C LYS A 236 -40.45 -9.30 12.82
N THR A 237 -40.23 -8.00 12.85
CA THR A 237 -40.80 -7.09 13.85
C THR A 237 -41.61 -6.02 13.13
N THR A 238 -42.61 -5.45 13.81
CA THR A 238 -43.40 -4.29 13.34
C THR A 238 -43.43 -3.18 14.40
N ASN A 239 -42.60 -3.29 15.43
CA ASN A 239 -42.49 -2.33 16.54
C ASN A 239 -41.02 -1.96 16.84
N GLY A 240 -40.20 -1.94 15.79
CA GLY A 240 -38.82 -1.46 15.86
C GLY A 240 -37.90 -2.33 16.70
N GLY A 241 -38.21 -3.63 16.82
CA GLY A 241 -37.40 -4.63 17.51
C GLY A 241 -37.77 -4.89 18.97
N ALA A 242 -38.88 -4.35 19.48
CA ALA A 242 -39.33 -4.64 20.84
C ALA A 242 -39.83 -6.10 20.98
N THR A 243 -40.51 -6.62 19.94
CA THR A 243 -40.88 -8.04 19.83
C THR A 243 -40.64 -8.56 18.42
N TRP A 244 -40.44 -9.87 18.30
CA TRP A 244 -40.14 -10.56 17.04
C TRP A 244 -41.04 -11.79 16.84
N SER A 245 -41.49 -11.98 15.60
CA SER A 245 -42.21 -13.17 15.15
C SER A 245 -41.28 -14.03 14.30
N ASP A 246 -41.20 -15.33 14.58
CA ASP A 246 -40.48 -16.30 13.72
C ASP A 246 -41.33 -16.57 12.48
N LEU A 247 -40.73 -16.41 11.29
CA LEU A 247 -41.34 -16.76 10.01
C LEU A 247 -40.83 -18.16 9.63
N ASN A 248 -41.74 -19.13 9.62
CA ASN A 248 -41.46 -20.52 9.33
C ASN A 248 -42.64 -21.15 8.56
N GLU A 249 -42.60 -22.45 8.27
CA GLU A 249 -43.65 -23.13 7.50
C GLU A 249 -45.06 -23.02 8.13
N GLU A 250 -45.16 -22.92 9.46
CA GLU A 250 -46.43 -22.81 10.20
C GLU A 250 -46.97 -21.37 10.20
N SER A 251 -46.11 -20.38 10.44
CA SER A 251 -46.50 -18.97 10.56
C SER A 251 -46.47 -18.19 9.24
N ALA A 252 -45.78 -18.71 8.23
CA ALA A 252 -45.53 -18.07 6.93
C ALA A 252 -45.51 -19.14 5.82
N LYS A 253 -46.72 -19.56 5.39
CA LYS A 253 -46.93 -20.66 4.45
C LYS A 253 -46.11 -20.49 3.15
N GLY A 254 -45.42 -21.55 2.75
CA GLY A 254 -44.64 -21.62 1.51
C GLY A 254 -43.12 -21.52 1.68
N LEU A 255 -42.65 -21.22 2.89
CA LEU A 255 -41.24 -21.38 3.28
C LEU A 255 -40.85 -22.86 3.44
N PRO A 256 -39.57 -23.23 3.25
CA PRO A 256 -39.12 -24.61 3.37
C PRO A 256 -39.02 -25.04 4.84
N SER A 257 -39.21 -26.33 5.10
CA SER A 257 -38.97 -26.91 6.43
C SER A 257 -37.53 -26.66 6.92
N LYS A 258 -37.36 -26.43 8.23
CA LYS A 258 -36.05 -26.40 8.90
C LYS A 258 -35.39 -27.80 8.88
N PRO A 259 -34.06 -27.93 9.10
CA PRO A 259 -33.09 -26.88 9.47
C PRO A 259 -32.63 -26.00 8.30
N TRP A 260 -32.19 -24.78 8.64
CA TRP A 260 -31.65 -23.81 7.68
C TRP A 260 -30.19 -23.45 8.00
N GLY A 261 -29.45 -23.04 6.98
CA GLY A 261 -28.12 -22.44 7.06
C GLY A 261 -28.19 -20.92 7.04
N ARG A 262 -27.46 -20.24 6.16
CA ARG A 262 -27.51 -18.78 6.01
C ARG A 262 -28.86 -18.34 5.43
N VAL A 263 -29.43 -17.28 6.02
CA VAL A 263 -30.68 -16.66 5.58
C VAL A 263 -30.40 -15.18 5.27
N ALA A 264 -30.72 -14.77 4.05
CA ALA A 264 -30.70 -13.37 3.66
C ALA A 264 -32.10 -12.91 3.29
N VAL A 265 -32.41 -11.64 3.60
CA VAL A 265 -33.73 -11.04 3.38
C VAL A 265 -33.58 -9.61 2.91
N THR A 266 -34.43 -9.21 1.96
CA THR A 266 -34.49 -7.84 1.47
C THR A 266 -35.92 -7.41 1.15
N VAL A 267 -36.30 -6.22 1.57
CA VAL A 267 -37.59 -5.57 1.26
C VAL A 267 -37.40 -4.71 0.01
N ALA A 268 -38.31 -4.79 -0.95
CA ALA A 268 -38.25 -3.97 -2.15
C ALA A 268 -38.51 -2.49 -1.81
N PRO A 269 -37.59 -1.54 -2.13
CA PRO A 269 -37.76 -0.14 -1.78
C PRO A 269 -38.98 0.53 -2.45
N SER A 270 -39.31 0.10 -3.67
CA SER A 270 -40.46 0.62 -4.45
C SER A 270 -41.81 0.14 -3.91
N ASN A 271 -41.86 -1.04 -3.29
CA ASN A 271 -43.09 -1.68 -2.82
C ASN A 271 -42.82 -2.57 -1.59
N PRO A 272 -43.01 -2.05 -0.36
CA PRO A 272 -42.66 -2.79 0.87
C PRO A 272 -43.44 -4.07 1.14
N ASN A 273 -44.52 -4.34 0.40
CA ASN A 273 -45.21 -5.63 0.46
C ASN A 273 -44.39 -6.75 -0.19
N VAL A 274 -43.50 -6.40 -1.12
CA VAL A 274 -42.62 -7.37 -1.79
C VAL A 274 -41.37 -7.60 -0.96
N VAL A 275 -41.21 -8.83 -0.48
CA VAL A 275 -40.05 -9.25 0.32
C VAL A 275 -39.44 -10.49 -0.33
N TYR A 276 -38.13 -10.44 -0.56
CA TYR A 276 -37.34 -11.58 -1.03
C TYR A 276 -36.53 -12.17 0.11
N ALA A 277 -36.40 -13.48 0.13
CA ALA A 277 -35.51 -14.19 1.03
C ALA A 277 -34.75 -15.28 0.27
N PHE A 278 -33.43 -15.31 0.45
CA PHE A 278 -32.63 -16.47 0.08
C PHE A 278 -32.44 -17.32 1.35
N ILE A 279 -32.79 -18.60 1.25
CA ILE A 279 -32.74 -19.53 2.38
C ILE A 279 -31.88 -20.72 1.99
N GLU A 280 -30.74 -20.87 2.66
CA GLU A 280 -30.00 -22.12 2.66
C GLU A 280 -30.81 -23.18 3.41
N ALA A 281 -31.25 -24.21 2.69
CA ALA A 281 -31.98 -25.33 3.25
C ALA A 281 -31.46 -26.63 2.62
N GLU A 282 -31.83 -27.77 3.21
CA GLU A 282 -31.43 -29.07 2.68
C GLU A 282 -31.81 -29.23 1.19
N PRO A 283 -30.88 -29.59 0.31
CA PRO A 283 -31.18 -29.80 -1.11
C PRO A 283 -32.37 -30.76 -1.32
N PRO A 284 -33.30 -30.48 -2.25
CA PRO A 284 -33.29 -29.39 -3.23
C PRO A 284 -34.11 -28.16 -2.79
N LYS A 285 -34.27 -27.90 -1.48
CA LYS A 285 -35.12 -26.80 -0.96
C LYS A 285 -34.39 -25.47 -0.82
N SER A 286 -33.05 -25.45 -0.89
CA SER A 286 -32.27 -24.20 -0.93
C SER A 286 -32.71 -23.33 -2.11
N GLY A 287 -32.81 -22.02 -1.92
CA GLY A 287 -33.06 -21.09 -3.04
C GLY A 287 -33.77 -19.80 -2.67
N LEU A 288 -34.27 -19.11 -3.69
CA LEU A 288 -34.97 -17.84 -3.58
C LEU A 288 -36.46 -18.05 -3.26
N TYR A 289 -36.96 -17.22 -2.36
CA TYR A 289 -38.36 -17.14 -1.97
C TYR A 289 -38.85 -15.70 -2.08
N ARG A 290 -40.11 -15.52 -2.46
CA ARG A 290 -40.76 -14.21 -2.54
C ARG A 290 -42.11 -14.21 -1.84
N SER A 291 -42.39 -13.12 -1.14
CA SER A 291 -43.70 -12.73 -0.64
C SER A 291 -44.15 -11.45 -1.35
N ASP A 292 -45.45 -11.32 -1.61
CA ASP A 292 -46.09 -10.08 -2.10
C ASP A 292 -47.07 -9.47 -1.07
N ASP A 293 -47.04 -9.98 0.17
CA ASP A 293 -47.94 -9.61 1.26
C ASP A 293 -47.17 -9.37 2.57
N ALA A 294 -46.00 -8.73 2.48
CA ALA A 294 -45.15 -8.37 3.61
C ALA A 294 -44.75 -9.58 4.50
N GLY A 295 -44.56 -10.75 3.89
CA GLY A 295 -44.06 -11.96 4.53
C GLY A 295 -45.13 -12.86 5.16
N HIS A 296 -46.42 -12.65 4.87
CA HIS A 296 -47.50 -13.51 5.35
C HIS A 296 -47.55 -14.84 4.59
N THR A 297 -47.37 -14.82 3.27
CA THR A 297 -47.25 -16.00 2.42
C THR A 297 -46.05 -15.89 1.49
N TRP A 298 -45.48 -17.04 1.13
CA TRP A 298 -44.27 -17.13 0.33
C TRP A 298 -44.44 -18.12 -0.81
N ARG A 299 -43.68 -17.92 -1.88
CA ARG A 299 -43.47 -18.91 -2.95
C ARG A 299 -41.99 -19.13 -3.20
N ALA A 300 -41.61 -20.37 -3.47
CA ALA A 300 -40.29 -20.69 -3.99
C ALA A 300 -40.17 -20.19 -5.44
N LEU A 301 -38.99 -19.69 -5.80
CA LEU A 301 -38.63 -19.21 -7.13
C LEU A 301 -37.39 -19.95 -7.62
N ASP A 302 -36.33 -19.25 -8.03
CA ASP A 302 -35.13 -19.86 -8.57
C ASP A 302 -34.38 -20.73 -7.54
N ARG A 303 -33.89 -21.87 -8.02
CA ARG A 303 -33.04 -22.85 -7.31
C ARG A 303 -31.94 -23.37 -8.22
N SER A 304 -31.63 -22.64 -9.29
CA SER A 304 -30.52 -22.95 -10.19
C SER A 304 -29.20 -23.02 -9.41
N GLN A 305 -28.19 -23.68 -9.99
CA GLN A 305 -26.87 -23.74 -9.37
C GLN A 305 -26.29 -22.35 -9.10
N ASN A 306 -26.51 -21.39 -10.00
CA ASN A 306 -26.09 -20.00 -9.79
C ASN A 306 -26.87 -19.27 -8.68
N MET A 307 -28.02 -19.77 -8.23
CA MET A 307 -28.75 -19.20 -7.09
C MET A 307 -28.30 -19.82 -5.77
N VAL A 308 -28.01 -21.12 -5.75
CA VAL A 308 -27.66 -21.87 -4.54
C VAL A 308 -26.16 -22.08 -4.36
N TRP A 309 -25.33 -21.42 -5.17
CA TRP A 309 -23.87 -21.52 -5.10
C TRP A 309 -23.37 -20.95 -3.77
N ARG A 310 -22.64 -21.77 -3.00
CA ARG A 310 -22.03 -21.44 -1.69
C ARG A 310 -22.86 -20.48 -0.84
N PRO A 311 -24.02 -20.91 -0.31
CA PRO A 311 -24.96 -20.05 0.41
C PRO A 311 -24.35 -19.27 1.59
N PHE A 312 -23.34 -19.84 2.26
CA PHE A 312 -22.64 -19.15 3.34
C PHE A 312 -21.81 -17.95 2.87
N TYR A 313 -21.39 -17.92 1.61
CA TYR A 313 -20.53 -16.90 1.02
C TYR A 313 -21.33 -15.94 0.15
N PHE A 314 -22.27 -16.45 -0.66
CA PHE A 314 -23.10 -15.65 -1.58
C PHE A 314 -24.58 -15.73 -1.23
N ALA A 315 -25.04 -14.82 -0.37
CA ALA A 315 -26.45 -14.75 0.03
C ALA A 315 -27.09 -13.37 -0.17
N ASN A 316 -26.31 -12.33 -0.48
CA ASN A 316 -26.84 -10.96 -0.54
C ASN A 316 -27.91 -10.82 -1.65
N LEU A 317 -28.91 -9.96 -1.42
CA LEU A 317 -29.97 -9.68 -2.38
C LEU A 317 -30.21 -8.17 -2.42
N ILE A 318 -30.10 -7.58 -3.63
CA ILE A 318 -30.27 -6.15 -3.86
C ILE A 318 -31.41 -5.94 -4.85
N VAL A 319 -32.49 -5.32 -4.40
CA VAL A 319 -33.65 -4.98 -5.24
C VAL A 319 -33.47 -3.55 -5.76
N ASP A 320 -33.80 -3.35 -7.03
CA ASP A 320 -33.78 -2.04 -7.67
C ASP A 320 -34.68 -1.04 -6.91
N PRO A 321 -34.21 0.19 -6.63
CA PRO A 321 -34.96 1.15 -5.82
C PRO A 321 -36.26 1.63 -6.48
N LYS A 322 -36.44 1.41 -7.80
CA LYS A 322 -37.62 1.84 -8.56
C LYS A 322 -38.44 0.69 -9.14
N ASN A 323 -37.99 -0.57 -9.02
CA ASN A 323 -38.67 -1.72 -9.60
C ASN A 323 -38.50 -2.98 -8.72
N GLU A 324 -39.57 -3.40 -8.05
CA GLU A 324 -39.58 -4.57 -7.17
C GLU A 324 -39.33 -5.91 -7.90
N ASP A 325 -39.47 -5.95 -9.22
CA ASP A 325 -39.23 -7.15 -10.03
C ASP A 325 -37.80 -7.26 -10.55
N LYS A 326 -36.98 -6.20 -10.39
CA LYS A 326 -35.56 -6.20 -10.75
C LYS A 326 -34.69 -6.45 -9.51
N ILE A 327 -33.99 -7.57 -9.49
CA ILE A 327 -33.20 -8.03 -8.34
C ILE A 327 -31.85 -8.57 -8.78
N PHE A 328 -30.80 -8.11 -8.11
CA PHE A 328 -29.44 -8.63 -8.23
C PHE A 328 -29.13 -9.57 -7.07
N LYS A 329 -28.39 -10.62 -7.37
CA LYS A 329 -27.73 -11.46 -6.39
C LYS A 329 -26.23 -11.47 -6.69
N PRO A 330 -25.41 -10.85 -5.84
CA PRO A 330 -23.98 -11.08 -5.81
C PRO A 330 -23.70 -12.57 -5.59
N ASP A 331 -22.87 -13.14 -6.46
CA ASP A 331 -22.48 -14.54 -6.50
C ASP A 331 -21.10 -14.66 -7.18
N GLY A 332 -20.60 -15.88 -7.41
CA GLY A 332 -19.43 -16.12 -8.26
C GLY A 332 -19.53 -15.34 -9.58
N PRO A 333 -20.64 -15.47 -10.33
CA PRO A 333 -21.08 -14.46 -11.29
C PRO A 333 -22.13 -13.51 -10.68
N LEU A 334 -22.13 -12.24 -11.03
CA LEU A 334 -23.26 -11.37 -10.73
C LEU A 334 -24.46 -11.81 -11.57
N ILE A 335 -25.55 -12.21 -10.91
CA ILE A 335 -26.78 -12.57 -11.58
C ILE A 335 -27.88 -11.56 -11.30
N MET A 336 -28.75 -11.33 -12.29
CA MET A 336 -29.87 -10.41 -12.21
C MET A 336 -31.13 -11.02 -12.79
N SER A 337 -32.26 -10.76 -12.14
CA SER A 337 -33.60 -11.05 -12.63
C SER A 337 -34.34 -9.74 -12.89
N ALA A 338 -35.12 -9.70 -13.98
CA ALA A 338 -36.00 -8.60 -14.33
C ALA A 338 -37.48 -9.00 -14.31
N ASP A 339 -37.80 -10.21 -13.84
CA ASP A 339 -39.14 -10.82 -13.87
C ASP A 339 -39.61 -11.25 -12.47
N GLY A 340 -39.05 -10.64 -11.43
CA GLY A 340 -39.45 -10.88 -10.06
C GLY A 340 -38.83 -12.12 -9.44
N GLY A 341 -37.65 -12.53 -9.90
CA GLY A 341 -36.89 -13.68 -9.43
C GLY A 341 -37.28 -15.01 -10.06
N LYS A 342 -38.10 -15.02 -11.12
CA LYS A 342 -38.51 -16.27 -11.80
C LYS A 342 -37.39 -16.83 -12.66
N SER A 343 -36.60 -15.97 -13.27
CA SER A 343 -35.40 -16.33 -14.03
C SER A 343 -34.26 -15.34 -13.80
N PHE A 344 -33.01 -15.82 -13.91
CA PHE A 344 -31.80 -15.03 -13.71
C PHE A 344 -30.85 -15.18 -14.90
N SER A 345 -30.20 -14.07 -15.26
CA SER A 345 -29.12 -14.02 -16.25
C SER A 345 -27.81 -13.60 -15.60
N ASN A 346 -26.69 -14.15 -16.05
CA ASN A 346 -25.37 -13.65 -15.71
C ASN A 346 -25.15 -12.27 -16.38
N VAL A 347 -24.85 -11.26 -15.57
CA VAL A 347 -24.58 -9.88 -15.99
C VAL A 347 -23.16 -9.41 -15.61
N SER A 348 -22.27 -10.33 -15.21
CA SER A 348 -20.86 -10.00 -14.91
C SER A 348 -20.12 -9.40 -16.12
N GLY A 349 -20.50 -9.77 -17.34
CA GLY A 349 -19.79 -9.32 -18.55
C GLY A 349 -18.29 -9.63 -18.47
N GLY A 350 -17.46 -8.58 -18.54
CA GLY A 350 -16.00 -8.67 -18.40
C GLY A 350 -15.45 -8.28 -17.03
N ALA A 351 -16.32 -8.09 -16.03
CA ALA A 351 -15.90 -7.89 -14.66
C ALA A 351 -15.32 -9.18 -14.05
N HIS A 352 -14.65 -9.05 -12.91
CA HIS A 352 -14.13 -10.19 -12.16
C HIS A 352 -15.29 -11.02 -11.57
N GLY A 353 -15.00 -12.16 -10.95
CA GLY A 353 -15.96 -12.95 -10.21
C GLY A 353 -16.00 -12.62 -8.71
N ASP A 354 -16.85 -13.34 -7.98
CA ASP A 354 -17.04 -13.26 -6.53
C ASP A 354 -17.54 -11.86 -6.09
N PHE A 355 -18.75 -11.52 -6.54
CA PHE A 355 -19.41 -10.27 -6.18
C PHE A 355 -19.97 -10.32 -4.76
N HIS A 356 -19.85 -9.21 -4.03
CA HIS A 356 -20.31 -9.11 -2.64
C HIS A 356 -21.34 -8.01 -2.42
N ASP A 357 -21.25 -6.91 -3.19
CA ASP A 357 -22.14 -5.76 -3.01
C ASP A 357 -22.48 -5.04 -4.31
N VAL A 358 -23.67 -4.42 -4.33
CA VAL A 358 -24.23 -3.71 -5.47
C VAL A 358 -24.91 -2.44 -4.95
N TRP A 359 -24.44 -1.28 -5.41
CA TRP A 359 -25.13 -0.02 -5.25
C TRP A 359 -25.81 0.37 -6.57
N ILE A 360 -27.11 0.67 -6.49
CA ILE A 360 -27.92 1.09 -7.63
C ILE A 360 -28.30 2.55 -7.40
N ASP A 361 -27.97 3.42 -8.35
CA ASP A 361 -28.25 4.84 -8.24
C ASP A 361 -29.78 5.08 -8.19
N PRO A 362 -30.31 5.64 -7.08
CA PRO A 362 -31.74 5.89 -6.93
C PRO A 362 -32.25 6.98 -7.88
N GLU A 363 -31.39 7.83 -8.44
CA GLU A 363 -31.76 8.84 -9.43
C GLU A 363 -31.76 8.25 -10.84
N ASN A 364 -30.86 7.30 -11.15
CA ASN A 364 -30.74 6.64 -12.46
C ASN A 364 -30.33 5.15 -12.34
N THR A 365 -31.27 4.23 -12.44
CA THR A 365 -31.06 2.79 -12.22
C THR A 365 -30.20 2.07 -13.26
N ASP A 366 -29.77 2.77 -14.31
CA ASP A 366 -28.76 2.27 -15.26
C ASP A 366 -27.32 2.50 -14.74
N HIS A 367 -27.15 3.39 -13.78
CA HIS A 367 -25.88 3.62 -13.10
C HIS A 367 -25.75 2.69 -11.88
N ILE A 368 -24.81 1.76 -11.99
CA ILE A 368 -24.60 0.70 -10.99
C ILE A 368 -23.11 0.66 -10.64
N ILE A 369 -22.82 0.51 -9.36
CA ILE A 369 -21.48 0.31 -8.83
C ILE A 369 -21.48 -1.03 -8.10
N VAL A 370 -20.50 -1.89 -8.40
CA VAL A 370 -20.37 -3.20 -7.76
C VAL A 370 -18.98 -3.42 -7.20
N GLY A 371 -18.94 -4.22 -6.14
CA GLY A 371 -17.72 -4.67 -5.49
C GLY A 371 -17.59 -6.18 -5.57
N ASP A 372 -16.43 -6.64 -5.99
CA ASP A 372 -16.07 -8.06 -6.08
C ASP A 372 -14.64 -8.30 -5.57
N ASP A 373 -14.14 -9.53 -5.72
CA ASP A 373 -12.78 -9.90 -5.33
C ASP A 373 -11.68 -9.21 -6.16
N GLY A 374 -12.02 -8.66 -7.33
CA GLY A 374 -11.13 -7.93 -8.24
C GLY A 374 -11.28 -6.40 -8.19
N GLY A 375 -12.02 -5.86 -7.22
CA GLY A 375 -12.13 -4.43 -6.95
C GLY A 375 -13.52 -3.84 -7.19
N VAL A 376 -13.54 -2.63 -7.80
CA VAL A 376 -14.77 -1.86 -8.04
C VAL A 376 -15.02 -1.73 -9.54
N TRP A 377 -16.29 -1.90 -9.93
CA TRP A 377 -16.74 -1.78 -11.31
C TRP A 377 -17.92 -0.83 -11.43
N TYR A 378 -17.94 -0.08 -12.52
CA TYR A 378 -18.98 0.89 -12.87
C TYR A 378 -19.70 0.46 -14.14
N SER A 379 -21.04 0.48 -14.12
CA SER A 379 -21.88 0.38 -15.30
C SER A 379 -22.77 1.60 -15.41
N TYR A 380 -22.99 2.09 -16.63
CA TYR A 380 -23.88 3.22 -16.94
C TYR A 380 -25.00 2.82 -17.91
N ASP A 381 -25.17 1.51 -18.11
CA ASP A 381 -26.10 0.89 -19.05
C ASP A 381 -26.84 -0.29 -18.43
N GLY A 382 -27.02 -0.27 -17.11
CA GLY A 382 -27.83 -1.25 -16.38
C GLY A 382 -27.18 -2.63 -16.26
N ALA A 383 -25.87 -2.68 -16.01
CA ALA A 383 -25.04 -3.89 -15.89
C ALA A 383 -24.78 -4.63 -17.22
N ASN A 384 -24.89 -3.95 -18.37
CA ASN A 384 -24.53 -4.56 -19.67
C ASN A 384 -23.03 -4.49 -19.97
N LYS A 385 -22.37 -3.38 -19.60
CA LYS A 385 -20.93 -3.17 -19.71
C LYS A 385 -20.34 -2.59 -18.44
N TRP A 386 -19.09 -2.97 -18.18
CA TRP A 386 -18.37 -2.62 -16.96
C TRP A 386 -17.09 -1.86 -17.27
N ARG A 387 -16.80 -0.85 -16.46
CA ARG A 387 -15.53 -0.12 -16.39
C ARG A 387 -14.88 -0.39 -15.03
N LYS A 388 -13.64 -0.88 -15.04
CA LYS A 388 -12.86 -1.11 -13.81
C LYS A 388 -12.35 0.19 -13.20
N ALA A 389 -12.23 0.22 -11.87
CA ALA A 389 -11.43 1.21 -11.15
C ALA A 389 -9.96 0.77 -11.02
N ASP A 390 -9.09 1.26 -11.90
CA ASP A 390 -7.65 0.92 -11.93
C ASP A 390 -6.78 1.78 -10.98
N ASN A 391 -7.40 2.39 -9.97
CA ASN A 391 -6.78 3.34 -9.05
C ASN A 391 -6.91 2.97 -7.56
N LEU A 392 -7.32 1.73 -7.24
CA LEU A 392 -7.45 1.21 -5.88
C LEU A 392 -6.38 0.14 -5.58
N PRO A 393 -5.27 0.49 -4.91
CA PRO A 393 -4.21 -0.45 -4.52
C PRO A 393 -4.60 -1.22 -3.25
N ILE A 394 -5.66 -2.02 -3.33
CA ILE A 394 -6.22 -2.83 -2.23
C ILE A 394 -5.95 -4.33 -2.37
N SER A 395 -4.94 -4.69 -3.16
CA SER A 395 -4.55 -6.08 -3.40
C SER A 395 -4.14 -6.85 -2.15
N GLN A 396 -4.51 -8.13 -2.13
CA GLN A 396 -4.39 -9.04 -0.99
C GLN A 396 -3.29 -10.08 -1.20
N PHE A 397 -2.02 -9.68 -1.04
CA PHE A 397 -0.89 -10.59 -1.18
C PHE A 397 -0.82 -11.59 -0.02
N TYR A 398 -0.42 -12.82 -0.33
CA TYR A 398 -0.07 -13.86 0.64
C TYR A 398 1.41 -13.88 0.95
N HIS A 399 2.24 -13.96 -0.09
CA HIS A 399 3.69 -14.10 0.00
C HIS A 399 4.41 -13.14 -0.96
N VAL A 400 5.68 -12.89 -0.70
CA VAL A 400 6.53 -12.06 -1.57
C VAL A 400 7.93 -12.65 -1.74
N SER A 401 8.44 -12.62 -2.96
CA SER A 401 9.84 -12.91 -3.28
C SER A 401 10.40 -11.93 -4.30
N LEU A 402 11.72 -11.96 -4.48
CA LEU A 402 12.48 -10.96 -5.24
C LEU A 402 13.47 -11.66 -6.17
N ASP A 403 13.75 -11.04 -7.33
CA ASP A 403 14.89 -11.43 -8.16
C ASP A 403 16.11 -10.53 -7.93
N MET A 404 17.17 -10.73 -8.73
CA MET A 404 18.41 -9.96 -8.66
C MET A 404 18.60 -9.02 -9.86
N ASP A 405 17.55 -8.72 -10.63
CA ASP A 405 17.64 -7.77 -11.75
C ASP A 405 17.96 -6.35 -11.24
N MET A 406 18.37 -5.43 -12.13
CA MET A 406 18.56 -4.00 -11.79
C MET A 406 17.79 -3.09 -12.76
N PRO A 407 16.64 -2.51 -12.32
CA PRO A 407 15.95 -2.75 -11.05
C PRO A 407 15.44 -4.18 -10.88
N TYR A 408 15.28 -4.62 -9.63
CA TYR A 408 14.73 -5.93 -9.32
C TYR A 408 13.20 -5.96 -9.51
N ASN A 409 12.63 -7.13 -9.71
CA ASN A 409 11.19 -7.35 -9.73
C ASN A 409 10.70 -7.98 -8.41
N VAL A 410 9.43 -7.73 -8.12
CA VAL A 410 8.70 -8.27 -6.97
C VAL A 410 7.70 -9.31 -7.47
N TYR A 411 7.68 -10.47 -6.84
CA TYR A 411 6.83 -11.60 -7.18
C TYR A 411 5.90 -11.91 -6.00
N GLY A 412 4.64 -12.24 -6.26
CA GLY A 412 3.72 -12.64 -5.20
C GLY A 412 2.39 -13.13 -5.71
N GLY A 413 1.76 -14.00 -4.90
CA GLY A 413 0.42 -14.52 -5.13
C GLY A 413 -0.64 -13.81 -4.29
N LEU A 414 -1.86 -13.74 -4.83
CA LEU A 414 -2.99 -13.03 -4.23
C LEU A 414 -4.25 -13.89 -4.05
N GLN A 415 -5.06 -13.52 -3.06
CA GLN A 415 -6.43 -14.03 -2.89
C GLN A 415 -7.27 -13.78 -4.15
N ASP A 416 -7.83 -14.85 -4.74
CA ASP A 416 -8.70 -14.85 -5.92
C ASP A 416 -8.15 -14.14 -7.18
N ASN A 417 -6.90 -13.68 -7.13
CA ASN A 417 -6.33 -12.74 -8.09
C ASN A 417 -5.00 -13.22 -8.66
N SER A 418 -4.77 -14.53 -8.75
CA SER A 418 -3.60 -15.13 -9.41
C SER A 418 -2.24 -14.77 -8.80
N SER A 419 -1.16 -15.14 -9.48
CA SER A 419 0.24 -14.82 -9.15
C SER A 419 0.82 -13.81 -10.14
N TRP A 420 1.51 -12.79 -9.63
CA TRP A 420 1.98 -11.64 -10.40
C TRP A 420 3.44 -11.30 -10.15
N VAL A 421 4.07 -10.71 -11.17
CA VAL A 421 5.39 -10.07 -11.09
C VAL A 421 5.28 -8.60 -11.45
N GLY A 422 5.98 -7.72 -10.72
CA GLY A 422 5.99 -6.27 -10.99
C GLY A 422 7.34 -5.61 -10.74
N ALA A 423 7.61 -4.51 -11.43
CA ALA A 423 8.87 -3.77 -11.29
C ALA A 423 8.95 -3.02 -9.95
N SER A 424 10.12 -3.04 -9.29
CA SER A 424 10.36 -2.21 -8.08
C SER A 424 10.46 -0.71 -8.38
N GLN A 425 10.81 -0.33 -9.61
CA GLN A 425 10.85 1.03 -10.12
C GLN A 425 10.77 1.05 -11.65
N TYR A 426 10.18 2.09 -12.22
CA TYR A 426 10.06 2.28 -13.67
C TYR A 426 10.02 3.77 -14.02
N PRO A 427 10.64 4.26 -15.13
CA PRO A 427 10.54 5.67 -15.52
C PRO A 427 9.08 6.13 -15.65
N GLY A 428 8.69 7.19 -14.95
CA GLY A 428 7.28 7.64 -14.87
C GLY A 428 6.44 7.00 -13.75
N GLY A 429 7.01 6.07 -12.98
CA GLY A 429 6.36 5.38 -11.86
C GLY A 429 5.87 3.97 -12.21
N ILE A 430 5.49 3.21 -11.19
CA ILE A 430 5.04 1.82 -11.30
C ILE A 430 3.54 1.82 -11.56
N THR A 431 3.15 1.90 -12.84
CA THR A 431 1.74 1.83 -13.25
C THR A 431 1.21 0.39 -13.24
N SER A 432 -0.10 0.22 -13.31
CA SER A 432 -0.75 -1.09 -13.46
C SER A 432 -0.20 -1.94 -14.62
N LYS A 433 0.32 -1.30 -15.69
CA LYS A 433 0.95 -1.98 -16.85
C LYS A 433 2.32 -2.56 -16.56
N GLN A 434 2.95 -2.20 -15.44
CA GLN A 434 4.24 -2.75 -15.00
C GLN A 434 4.09 -4.05 -14.21
N TRP A 435 2.87 -4.58 -14.12
CA TRP A 435 2.55 -5.84 -13.46
C TRP A 435 2.06 -6.85 -14.49
N GLU A 436 2.59 -8.06 -14.41
CA GLU A 436 2.33 -9.16 -15.34
C GLU A 436 1.74 -10.37 -14.58
N ASN A 437 0.62 -10.91 -15.07
CA ASN A 437 -0.02 -12.12 -14.53
C ASN A 437 0.71 -13.37 -15.04
N MET A 438 1.08 -14.27 -14.14
CA MET A 438 1.95 -15.42 -14.44
C MET A 438 1.31 -16.79 -14.19
N TYR A 439 0.37 -16.90 -13.25
CA TYR A 439 -0.24 -18.18 -12.92
C TYR A 439 -1.61 -17.98 -12.25
N GLY A 440 -2.62 -18.79 -12.59
CA GLY A 440 -4.01 -18.58 -12.17
C GLY A 440 -4.35 -19.04 -10.74
N GLY A 441 -5.65 -19.03 -10.42
CA GLY A 441 -6.19 -19.43 -9.10
C GLY A 441 -6.07 -18.33 -8.03
N ASP A 442 -6.18 -18.70 -6.77
CA ASP A 442 -5.56 -17.92 -5.68
C ASP A 442 -4.08 -18.18 -5.86
N GLY A 443 -3.31 -17.12 -6.08
CA GLY A 443 -1.87 -17.25 -6.05
C GLY A 443 -1.39 -17.26 -4.60
N PHE A 444 -0.39 -18.09 -4.28
CA PHE A 444 0.33 -17.95 -3.01
C PHE A 444 1.82 -17.73 -3.25
N TRP A 445 2.60 -18.80 -3.27
CA TRP A 445 4.05 -18.70 -3.37
C TRP A 445 4.49 -18.55 -4.82
N MET A 446 5.43 -17.63 -5.04
CA MET A 446 6.00 -17.40 -6.35
C MET A 446 7.48 -17.10 -6.21
N PHE A 447 8.33 -17.79 -6.96
CA PHE A 447 9.79 -17.61 -6.93
C PHE A 447 10.36 -17.65 -8.34
N VAL A 448 11.28 -16.74 -8.66
CA VAL A 448 12.13 -16.88 -9.84
C VAL A 448 13.05 -18.10 -9.67
N ASP A 449 13.30 -18.84 -10.75
CA ASP A 449 14.32 -19.88 -10.74
C ASP A 449 15.72 -19.23 -10.81
N PRO A 450 16.56 -19.32 -9.76
CA PRO A 450 17.88 -18.68 -9.75
C PRO A 450 18.85 -19.29 -10.76
N SER A 451 18.56 -20.48 -11.30
CA SER A 451 19.40 -21.15 -12.30
C SER A 451 19.01 -20.80 -13.75
N ASP A 452 17.76 -20.38 -13.98
CA ASP A 452 17.27 -19.90 -15.26
C ASP A 452 16.20 -18.81 -15.04
N PRO A 453 16.57 -17.51 -15.09
CA PRO A 453 15.69 -16.41 -14.74
C PRO A 453 14.52 -16.20 -15.72
N ASN A 454 14.45 -16.97 -16.82
CA ASN A 454 13.26 -17.00 -17.66
C ASN A 454 12.12 -17.83 -17.04
N TYR A 455 12.43 -18.70 -16.08
CA TYR A 455 11.44 -19.55 -15.42
C TYR A 455 11.16 -19.09 -13.99
N LEU A 456 9.96 -19.40 -13.55
CA LEU A 456 9.50 -19.21 -12.18
C LEU A 456 8.70 -20.42 -11.73
N TYR A 457 8.62 -20.60 -10.42
CA TYR A 457 7.73 -21.54 -9.75
C TYR A 457 6.56 -20.74 -9.18
N ALA A 458 5.33 -21.13 -9.47
CA ALA A 458 4.13 -20.48 -8.96
C ALA A 458 3.16 -21.53 -8.40
N GLU A 459 2.66 -21.30 -7.20
CA GLU A 459 1.69 -22.16 -6.52
C GLU A 459 0.29 -21.52 -6.50
N SER A 460 -0.71 -22.40 -6.54
CA SER A 460 -2.14 -22.11 -6.40
C SER A 460 -2.82 -23.20 -5.57
N GLN A 461 -4.08 -22.97 -5.19
CA GLN A 461 -4.75 -23.69 -4.09
C GLN A 461 -4.55 -25.21 -4.10
N GLY A 462 -4.33 -25.78 -2.91
CA GLY A 462 -4.30 -27.23 -2.75
C GLY A 462 -3.03 -27.87 -3.31
N GLY A 463 -1.92 -27.12 -3.33
CA GLY A 463 -0.59 -27.58 -3.74
C GLY A 463 -0.44 -27.75 -5.24
N GLU A 464 -1.27 -27.09 -6.03
CA GLU A 464 -1.07 -27.00 -7.47
C GLU A 464 0.13 -26.08 -7.74
N ILE A 465 1.19 -26.62 -8.31
CA ILE A 465 2.43 -25.88 -8.60
C ILE A 465 2.78 -26.00 -10.08
N GLY A 466 3.09 -24.87 -10.71
CA GLY A 466 3.57 -24.77 -12.09
C GLY A 466 5.00 -24.24 -12.18
N ARG A 467 5.78 -24.79 -13.10
CA ARG A 467 6.98 -24.12 -13.62
C ARG A 467 6.57 -23.34 -14.87
N VAL A 468 6.72 -22.03 -14.84
CA VAL A 468 6.21 -21.10 -15.86
C VAL A 468 7.37 -20.35 -16.50
N ASN A 469 7.38 -20.26 -17.83
CA ASN A 469 8.28 -19.37 -18.54
C ASN A 469 7.68 -17.96 -18.58
N ARG A 470 8.35 -16.98 -17.96
CA ARG A 470 7.87 -15.58 -17.86
C ARG A 470 7.68 -14.91 -19.22
N LYS A 471 8.44 -15.31 -20.26
CA LYS A 471 8.42 -14.64 -21.57
C LYS A 471 7.40 -15.25 -22.53
N THR A 472 7.26 -16.57 -22.53
CA THR A 472 6.33 -17.28 -23.43
C THR A 472 4.99 -17.58 -22.77
N HIS A 473 4.89 -17.46 -21.45
CA HIS A 473 3.77 -17.92 -20.61
C HIS A 473 3.50 -19.43 -20.70
N GLU A 474 4.43 -20.21 -21.26
CA GLU A 474 4.34 -21.67 -21.24
C GLU A 474 4.43 -22.16 -19.79
N SER A 475 3.46 -22.95 -19.36
CA SER A 475 3.40 -23.50 -18.01
C SER A 475 3.33 -25.01 -18.02
N ARG A 476 4.05 -25.66 -17.11
CA ARG A 476 3.94 -27.09 -16.85
C ARG A 476 3.62 -27.35 -15.38
N SER A 477 2.59 -28.14 -15.11
CA SER A 477 2.32 -28.66 -13.76
C SER A 477 3.45 -29.58 -13.32
N ILE A 478 3.94 -29.37 -12.10
CA ILE A 478 5.02 -30.12 -11.47
C ILE A 478 4.61 -30.64 -10.10
N LYS A 479 3.31 -30.77 -9.81
CA LYS A 479 2.80 -31.25 -8.52
C LYS A 479 3.23 -32.70 -8.25
N PRO A 480 3.72 -33.05 -7.04
CA PRO A 480 3.97 -34.44 -6.67
C PRO A 480 2.69 -35.28 -6.73
N LEU A 481 2.80 -36.49 -7.29
CA LEU A 481 1.69 -37.44 -7.44
C LEU A 481 1.80 -38.59 -6.43
N PRO A 482 0.66 -39.15 -5.95
CA PRO A 482 0.68 -40.29 -5.05
C PRO A 482 1.25 -41.54 -5.73
N GLN A 483 1.94 -42.38 -4.96
CA GLN A 483 2.35 -43.70 -5.41
C GLN A 483 1.17 -44.68 -5.41
N TYR A 484 1.32 -45.83 -6.09
CA TYR A 484 0.29 -46.87 -6.12
C TYR A 484 -0.10 -47.31 -4.71
N GLY A 485 -1.40 -47.20 -4.37
CA GLY A 485 -1.94 -47.60 -3.06
C GLY A 485 -1.71 -46.60 -1.92
N GLU A 486 -1.07 -45.46 -2.17
CA GLU A 486 -0.79 -44.45 -1.14
C GLU A 486 -2.05 -43.68 -0.68
N GLY A 487 -3.05 -43.57 -1.56
CA GLY A 487 -4.22 -42.73 -1.33
C GLY A 487 -3.93 -41.25 -1.60
N LYS A 488 -4.73 -40.36 -1.01
CA LYS A 488 -4.69 -38.92 -1.26
C LYS A 488 -3.53 -38.25 -0.53
N LEU A 489 -2.68 -37.53 -1.27
CA LEU A 489 -1.76 -36.55 -0.69
C LEU A 489 -2.55 -35.33 -0.18
N ARG A 490 -2.23 -34.87 1.03
CA ARG A 490 -2.90 -33.74 1.69
C ARG A 490 -2.04 -32.50 1.54
N PHE A 491 -2.52 -31.54 0.77
CA PHE A 491 -1.87 -30.26 0.54
C PHE A 491 -2.71 -29.15 1.15
N ASN A 492 -2.08 -28.18 1.79
CA ASN A 492 -2.79 -27.04 2.36
C ASN A 492 -3.43 -26.18 1.25
N TRP A 493 -4.45 -25.38 1.59
CA TRP A 493 -4.96 -24.34 0.70
C TRP A 493 -3.85 -23.38 0.26
N ASN A 494 -2.99 -22.98 1.20
CA ASN A 494 -1.78 -22.20 0.97
C ASN A 494 -0.57 -23.12 1.19
N THR A 495 -0.22 -23.92 0.17
CA THR A 495 0.82 -24.95 0.32
C THR A 495 2.21 -24.33 0.27
N PRO A 496 3.10 -24.60 1.25
CA PRO A 496 4.45 -24.05 1.23
C PRO A 496 5.29 -24.68 0.12
N ILE A 497 5.97 -23.80 -0.63
CA ILE A 497 7.12 -24.15 -1.46
C ILE A 497 8.34 -23.38 -0.98
N HIS A 498 9.53 -23.94 -1.15
CA HIS A 498 10.78 -23.28 -0.78
C HIS A 498 11.82 -23.53 -1.88
N ILE A 499 12.54 -22.50 -2.29
CA ILE A 499 13.68 -22.62 -3.20
C ILE A 499 14.94 -22.70 -2.37
N SER A 500 15.78 -23.70 -2.63
CA SER A 500 17.01 -23.88 -1.88
C SER A 500 17.93 -22.66 -2.04
N PRO A 501 18.35 -22.01 -0.93
CA PRO A 501 19.34 -20.93 -0.97
C PRO A 501 20.76 -21.45 -1.25
N THR A 502 21.01 -22.76 -1.09
CA THR A 502 22.36 -23.35 -1.21
C THR A 502 22.53 -24.26 -2.42
N GLN A 503 21.45 -24.73 -3.04
CA GLN A 503 21.46 -25.65 -4.18
C GLN A 503 20.56 -25.13 -5.31
N MET A 504 21.18 -24.50 -6.32
CA MET A 504 20.45 -23.99 -7.49
C MET A 504 19.64 -25.09 -8.20
N GLY A 505 18.39 -24.78 -8.58
CA GLY A 505 17.48 -25.72 -9.24
C GLY A 505 16.71 -26.65 -8.28
N THR A 506 17.01 -26.60 -6.98
CA THR A 506 16.29 -27.39 -5.96
C THR A 506 15.06 -26.66 -5.44
N VAL A 507 13.92 -27.33 -5.46
CA VAL A 507 12.63 -26.86 -4.92
C VAL A 507 12.04 -27.88 -3.95
N TYR A 508 11.44 -27.38 -2.88
CA TYR A 508 10.67 -28.16 -1.91
C TYR A 508 9.19 -27.84 -2.01
N ILE A 509 8.33 -28.81 -1.72
CA ILE A 509 6.88 -28.61 -1.54
C ILE A 509 6.36 -29.47 -0.39
N GLY A 510 5.48 -28.89 0.43
CA GLY A 510 4.92 -29.53 1.63
C GLY A 510 3.52 -30.09 1.43
N ALA A 511 3.38 -31.41 1.49
CA ALA A 511 2.09 -32.07 1.71
C ALA A 511 1.95 -32.41 3.20
N GLN A 512 1.41 -33.58 3.55
CA GLN A 512 1.73 -34.21 4.84
C GLN A 512 3.19 -34.72 4.89
N PHE A 513 3.82 -34.86 3.73
CA PHE A 513 5.21 -35.23 3.53
C PHE A 513 5.96 -34.05 2.90
N LEU A 514 7.25 -33.91 3.21
CA LEU A 514 8.14 -32.99 2.51
C LEU A 514 8.70 -33.68 1.27
N PHE A 515 8.49 -33.05 0.12
CA PHE A 515 9.07 -33.45 -1.14
C PHE A 515 10.18 -32.49 -1.55
N ARG A 516 11.23 -33.01 -2.18
CA ARG A 516 12.34 -32.25 -2.76
C ARG A 516 12.54 -32.67 -4.21
N SER A 517 12.67 -31.71 -5.11
CA SER A 517 13.15 -31.93 -6.47
C SER A 517 14.49 -31.23 -6.64
N SER A 518 15.44 -31.90 -7.28
CA SER A 518 16.74 -31.32 -7.68
C SER A 518 16.85 -31.10 -9.19
N ASP A 519 15.73 -31.19 -9.91
CA ASP A 519 15.64 -31.16 -11.37
C ASP A 519 14.45 -30.30 -11.84
N HIS A 520 14.19 -29.21 -11.12
CA HIS A 520 13.15 -28.23 -11.46
C HIS A 520 11.71 -28.77 -11.48
N GLY A 521 11.40 -29.71 -10.59
CA GLY A 521 10.09 -30.33 -10.45
C GLY A 521 9.79 -31.46 -11.45
N GLN A 522 10.81 -31.99 -12.14
CA GLN A 522 10.63 -33.12 -13.06
C GLN A 522 10.43 -34.43 -12.31
N THR A 523 11.17 -34.60 -11.21
CA THR A 523 11.05 -35.72 -10.28
C THR A 523 11.02 -35.22 -8.83
N TRP A 524 10.41 -36.02 -7.94
CA TRP A 524 10.23 -35.67 -6.54
C TRP A 524 10.70 -36.80 -5.62
N ASP A 525 11.69 -36.50 -4.79
CA ASP A 525 12.09 -37.32 -3.66
C ASP A 525 11.19 -37.01 -2.47
N ARG A 526 10.62 -38.05 -1.84
CA ARG A 526 10.06 -37.91 -0.49
C ARG A 526 11.18 -37.96 0.52
N ILE A 527 11.38 -36.87 1.25
CA ILE A 527 12.47 -36.73 2.22
C ILE A 527 11.98 -36.66 3.67
N SER A 528 10.73 -37.08 3.94
CA SER A 528 10.20 -37.15 5.30
C SER A 528 9.14 -38.25 5.46
N PRO A 529 8.89 -38.72 6.70
CA PRO A 529 7.64 -39.39 7.04
C PRO A 529 6.46 -38.40 7.05
N ASP A 530 5.27 -38.86 7.43
CA ASP A 530 4.13 -37.95 7.68
C ASP A 530 4.51 -37.09 8.88
N LEU A 531 4.69 -35.79 8.64
CA LEU A 531 5.18 -34.85 9.65
C LEU A 531 4.05 -34.31 10.56
N THR A 532 2.83 -34.76 10.34
CA THR A 532 1.61 -34.20 10.95
C THR A 532 1.10 -35.11 12.08
N THR A 533 0.09 -34.67 12.82
CA THR A 533 -0.57 -35.48 13.85
C THR A 533 -1.39 -36.63 13.27
N ARG A 534 -1.72 -36.58 11.97
CA ARG A 534 -2.58 -37.55 11.27
C ARG A 534 -3.93 -37.78 11.96
N ASP A 535 -4.50 -36.76 12.59
CA ASP A 535 -5.79 -36.86 13.28
C ASP A 535 -6.93 -37.09 12.26
N PRO A 536 -7.57 -38.29 12.24
CA PRO A 536 -8.63 -38.59 11.27
C PRO A 536 -9.88 -37.74 11.47
N ASN A 537 -10.07 -37.12 12.64
CA ASN A 537 -11.20 -36.22 12.89
C ASN A 537 -11.00 -34.86 12.21
N LYS A 538 -9.75 -34.51 11.87
CA LYS A 538 -9.39 -33.30 11.10
C LYS A 538 -9.23 -33.57 9.60
N GLN A 539 -9.60 -34.77 9.13
CA GLN A 539 -9.47 -35.21 7.73
C GLN A 539 -10.84 -35.57 7.11
N ARG A 540 -11.91 -34.93 7.55
CA ARG A 540 -13.29 -35.20 7.11
C ARG A 540 -13.87 -34.10 6.22
N GLN A 541 -13.04 -33.56 5.31
CA GLN A 541 -13.41 -32.41 4.48
C GLN A 541 -14.66 -32.65 3.62
N GLU A 542 -14.92 -33.91 3.22
CA GLU A 542 -16.13 -34.28 2.46
C GLU A 542 -17.45 -34.14 3.25
N GLN A 543 -17.36 -33.93 4.57
CA GLN A 543 -18.50 -33.68 5.46
C GLN A 543 -18.58 -32.20 5.88
N SER A 544 -17.66 -31.36 5.41
CA SER A 544 -17.63 -29.94 5.75
C SER A 544 -18.71 -29.17 5.01
N GLY A 545 -19.32 -28.18 5.67
CA GLY A 545 -20.30 -27.25 5.11
C GLY A 545 -21.59 -27.12 5.93
N GLY A 546 -21.99 -28.17 6.65
CA GLY A 546 -23.22 -28.19 7.46
C GLY A 546 -24.45 -28.58 6.64
N VAL A 547 -25.40 -27.66 6.47
CA VAL A 547 -26.64 -27.90 5.70
C VAL A 547 -26.36 -28.14 4.22
N THR A 548 -25.40 -27.40 3.64
CA THR A 548 -24.87 -27.66 2.30
C THR A 548 -23.38 -27.99 2.39
N ILE A 549 -22.92 -29.00 1.66
CA ILE A 549 -21.52 -29.42 1.67
C ILE A 549 -20.67 -28.44 0.83
N ASP A 550 -19.55 -27.96 1.38
CA ASP A 550 -18.50 -27.21 0.68
C ASP A 550 -17.15 -27.88 0.97
N ASN A 551 -16.52 -28.39 -0.08
CA ASN A 551 -15.17 -28.96 -0.01
C ASN A 551 -14.32 -28.37 -1.13
N SER A 552 -13.65 -27.29 -0.79
CA SER A 552 -12.78 -26.53 -1.70
C SER A 552 -11.30 -26.75 -1.40
N ALA A 553 -10.95 -27.60 -0.43
CA ALA A 553 -9.62 -27.74 0.17
C ALA A 553 -9.21 -26.66 1.19
N ALA A 554 -10.02 -25.62 1.42
CA ALA A 554 -9.75 -24.64 2.48
C ALA A 554 -9.87 -25.18 3.91
N GLU A 555 -10.50 -26.34 4.07
CA GLU A 555 -10.59 -27.09 5.31
C GLU A 555 -9.61 -28.28 5.33
N MET A 556 -8.74 -28.40 4.32
CA MET A 556 -7.65 -29.39 4.36
C MET A 556 -6.73 -29.07 5.54
N HIS A 557 -6.45 -30.09 6.36
CA HIS A 557 -5.67 -29.97 7.58
C HIS A 557 -4.75 -31.17 7.72
N THR A 558 -3.86 -31.14 8.72
CA THR A 558 -2.80 -32.14 8.92
C THR A 558 -1.90 -32.13 7.70
N THR A 559 -1.34 -30.94 7.46
CA THR A 559 -0.45 -30.61 6.34
C THR A 559 0.73 -29.76 6.82
N ILE A 560 1.85 -29.85 6.12
CA ILE A 560 2.98 -28.93 6.28
C ILE A 560 2.54 -27.56 5.74
N TYR A 561 2.85 -26.51 6.50
CA TYR A 561 2.50 -25.12 6.19
C TYR A 561 3.71 -24.18 6.12
N ALA A 562 4.83 -24.54 6.74
CA ALA A 562 6.06 -23.76 6.68
C ALA A 562 7.25 -24.68 6.36
N ILE A 563 8.13 -24.22 5.46
CA ILE A 563 9.39 -24.90 5.10
C ILE A 563 10.51 -23.86 5.15
N ALA A 564 11.61 -24.19 5.83
CA ALA A 564 12.81 -23.37 5.83
C ALA A 564 14.07 -24.26 5.74
N GLU A 565 14.76 -24.22 4.60
CA GLU A 565 16.13 -24.72 4.52
C GLU A 565 17.07 -23.71 5.18
N SER A 566 18.08 -24.19 5.92
CA SER A 566 19.12 -23.31 6.43
C SER A 566 19.92 -22.70 5.27
N PRO A 567 20.09 -21.37 5.22
CA PRO A 567 20.94 -20.73 4.21
C PRO A 567 22.43 -21.06 4.37
N MET A 568 22.82 -21.72 5.47
CA MET A 568 24.20 -22.12 5.76
C MET A 568 24.48 -23.59 5.46
N ASN A 569 23.45 -24.45 5.49
CA ASN A 569 23.64 -25.90 5.40
C ASN A 569 22.40 -26.60 4.80
N PRO A 570 22.47 -27.15 3.57
CA PRO A 570 21.33 -27.83 2.92
C PRO A 570 20.84 -29.08 3.64
N SER A 571 21.64 -29.63 4.57
CA SER A 571 21.22 -30.79 5.36
C SER A 571 20.29 -30.43 6.50
N VAL A 572 20.18 -29.13 6.83
CA VAL A 572 19.31 -28.62 7.89
C VAL A 572 18.04 -28.03 7.29
N VAL A 573 16.92 -28.72 7.48
CA VAL A 573 15.61 -28.27 6.99
C VAL A 573 14.60 -28.31 8.14
N TRP A 574 13.84 -27.23 8.27
CA TRP A 574 12.75 -27.10 9.21
C TRP A 574 11.40 -27.23 8.51
N ALA A 575 10.46 -27.87 9.17
CA ALA A 575 9.07 -27.99 8.73
C ALA A 575 8.13 -27.64 9.89
N GLY A 576 7.11 -26.84 9.59
CA GLY A 576 6.02 -26.49 10.49
C GLY A 576 4.67 -26.96 9.92
N THR A 577 3.76 -27.45 10.76
CA THR A 577 2.44 -27.95 10.31
C THR A 577 1.28 -27.08 10.80
N ASP A 578 0.14 -27.19 10.11
CA ASP A 578 -1.13 -26.56 10.50
C ASP A 578 -1.77 -27.17 11.76
N ASP A 579 -1.26 -28.31 12.21
CA ASP A 579 -1.67 -29.01 13.42
C ASP A 579 -0.66 -28.96 14.58
N GLY A 580 0.41 -28.17 14.44
CA GLY A 580 1.23 -27.73 15.56
C GLY A 580 2.55 -28.44 15.78
N ASN A 581 3.07 -29.18 14.81
CA ASN A 581 4.41 -29.72 14.89
C ASN A 581 5.44 -28.72 14.33
N ILE A 582 6.55 -28.55 15.05
CA ILE A 582 7.79 -27.96 14.53
C ILE A 582 8.83 -29.06 14.50
N GLN A 583 9.42 -29.30 13.34
CA GLN A 583 10.35 -30.40 13.15
C GLN A 583 11.60 -29.97 12.40
N VAL A 584 12.71 -30.61 12.72
CA VAL A 584 14.01 -30.35 12.08
C VAL A 584 14.68 -31.65 11.67
N THR A 585 15.23 -31.66 10.47
CA THR A 585 16.24 -32.64 10.03
C THR A 585 17.60 -31.96 9.98
N ARG A 586 18.67 -32.73 10.20
CA ARG A 586 20.07 -32.27 10.13
C ARG A 586 20.92 -33.13 9.21
N ASP A 587 20.30 -34.05 8.49
CA ASP A 587 20.95 -35.04 7.61
C ASP A 587 20.26 -35.15 6.24
N GLY A 588 19.63 -34.04 5.80
CA GLY A 588 19.01 -33.94 4.48
C GLY A 588 17.71 -34.72 4.34
N GLY A 589 16.99 -34.94 5.43
CA GLY A 589 15.67 -35.58 5.48
C GLY A 589 15.69 -37.07 5.86
N LYS A 590 16.84 -37.64 6.22
CA LYS A 590 16.89 -39.06 6.61
C LYS A 590 16.25 -39.28 7.99
N ASN A 591 16.49 -38.35 8.92
CA ASN A 591 15.89 -38.36 10.26
C ASN A 591 15.26 -37.00 10.58
N TRP A 592 14.08 -37.03 11.23
CA TRP A 592 13.33 -35.85 11.65
C TRP A 592 13.06 -35.89 13.14
N LYS A 593 13.24 -34.75 13.83
CA LYS A 593 12.94 -34.60 15.24
C LYS A 593 11.84 -33.55 15.43
N ASN A 594 10.75 -33.91 16.09
CA ASN A 594 9.75 -32.96 16.55
C ASN A 594 10.22 -32.27 17.83
N VAL A 595 10.12 -30.95 17.85
CA VAL A 595 10.67 -30.08 18.91
C VAL A 595 9.63 -29.14 19.52
N ILE A 596 8.35 -29.26 19.14
CA ILE A 596 7.28 -28.41 19.70
C ILE A 596 7.17 -28.55 21.22
N ASP A 597 7.32 -29.76 21.76
CA ASP A 597 7.22 -30.03 23.20
C ASP A 597 8.32 -29.34 24.04
N ASN A 598 9.38 -28.83 23.39
CA ASN A 598 10.44 -28.07 24.06
C ASN A 598 10.09 -26.58 24.25
N ILE A 599 8.99 -26.11 23.67
CA ILE A 599 8.46 -24.76 23.93
C ILE A 599 7.67 -24.80 25.24
N ALA A 600 8.25 -24.24 26.30
CA ALA A 600 7.61 -24.19 27.61
C ALA A 600 6.28 -23.43 27.54
N GLY A 601 5.20 -24.07 28.00
CA GLY A 601 3.86 -23.49 27.95
C GLY A 601 3.31 -23.32 26.54
N SER A 602 3.85 -24.05 25.55
CA SER A 602 3.38 -24.00 24.17
C SER A 602 1.86 -24.17 24.10
N PRO A 603 1.19 -23.37 23.27
CA PRO A 603 -0.18 -23.66 22.89
C PRO A 603 -0.32 -25.08 22.34
N LYS A 604 -1.52 -25.67 22.50
CA LYS A 604 -1.84 -26.97 21.91
C LYS A 604 -2.28 -26.79 20.47
N ASN A 605 -1.71 -27.57 19.56
CA ASN A 605 -2.02 -27.58 18.12
C ASN A 605 -2.04 -26.18 17.45
N PRO A 606 -1.08 -25.28 17.72
CA PRO A 606 -1.03 -24.01 17.02
C PRO A 606 -0.77 -24.23 15.53
N TRP A 607 -1.23 -23.33 14.69
CA TRP A 607 -0.75 -23.29 13.32
C TRP A 607 0.68 -22.73 13.33
N VAL A 608 1.66 -23.48 12.82
CA VAL A 608 3.02 -22.94 12.63
C VAL A 608 3.01 -22.07 11.38
N SER A 609 2.78 -20.76 11.54
CA SER A 609 2.52 -19.84 10.42
C SER A 609 3.78 -19.46 9.64
N SER A 610 4.95 -19.45 10.28
CA SER A 610 6.25 -19.24 9.62
C SER A 610 7.39 -19.86 10.41
N ILE A 611 8.47 -20.21 9.70
CA ILE A 611 9.77 -20.55 10.27
C ILE A 611 10.84 -19.78 9.49
N GLU A 612 11.79 -19.18 10.21
CA GLU A 612 12.96 -18.51 9.65
C GLU A 612 14.22 -19.21 10.17
N ALA A 613 14.99 -19.83 9.28
CA ALA A 613 16.32 -20.38 9.63
C ALA A 613 17.35 -19.25 9.59
N SER A 614 18.18 -19.14 10.62
CA SER A 614 19.09 -17.99 10.76
C SER A 614 20.16 -17.94 9.67
N HIS A 615 20.53 -16.72 9.28
CA HIS A 615 21.63 -16.42 8.37
C HIS A 615 23.00 -16.45 9.05
N PHE A 616 23.05 -16.54 10.38
CA PHE A 616 24.29 -16.39 11.17
C PHE A 616 24.69 -17.62 11.95
N ASN A 617 23.75 -18.54 12.22
CA ASN A 617 24.03 -19.74 13.01
C ASN A 617 23.09 -20.89 12.64
N GLU A 618 23.64 -22.05 12.25
CA GLU A 618 22.87 -23.23 11.84
C GLU A 618 21.86 -23.73 12.88
N GLY A 619 22.18 -23.59 14.18
CA GLY A 619 21.30 -24.02 15.27
C GLY A 619 20.18 -23.03 15.60
N THR A 620 20.21 -21.84 15.01
CA THR A 620 19.26 -20.76 15.30
C THR A 620 18.10 -20.76 14.31
N ALA A 621 16.88 -20.70 14.83
CA ALA A 621 15.67 -20.52 14.05
C ALA A 621 14.64 -19.72 14.84
N TYR A 622 13.73 -19.08 14.12
CA TYR A 622 12.59 -18.37 14.66
C TYR A 622 11.30 -19.01 14.14
N ALA A 623 10.25 -19.02 14.95
CA ALA A 623 8.96 -19.55 14.56
C ALA A 623 7.81 -18.69 15.08
N THR A 624 6.77 -18.53 14.27
CA THR A 624 5.50 -17.93 14.68
C THR A 624 4.46 -19.01 14.89
N LEU A 625 3.69 -18.89 15.98
CA LEU A 625 2.60 -19.80 16.32
C LEU A 625 1.28 -19.04 16.30
N ASP A 626 0.29 -19.54 15.57
CA ASP A 626 -0.98 -18.87 15.37
C ASP A 626 -2.14 -19.72 15.93
N LEU A 627 -2.96 -19.10 16.78
CA LEU A 627 -4.11 -19.69 17.45
C LEU A 627 -5.42 -18.95 17.16
N HIS A 628 -5.45 -18.06 16.16
CA HIS A 628 -6.64 -17.27 15.88
C HIS A 628 -7.85 -18.18 15.55
N THR A 629 -7.59 -19.38 14.99
CA THR A 629 -8.59 -20.41 14.69
C THR A 629 -9.22 -21.04 15.95
N PHE A 630 -8.71 -20.71 17.14
CA PHE A 630 -9.27 -21.03 18.45
C PHE A 630 -9.70 -19.79 19.24
N GLY A 631 -9.66 -18.60 18.63
CA GLY A 631 -10.05 -17.33 19.24
C GLY A 631 -8.96 -16.67 20.10
N ASP A 632 -7.69 -17.07 19.97
CA ASP A 632 -6.56 -16.43 20.65
C ASP A 632 -5.72 -15.64 19.65
N PHE A 633 -5.70 -14.32 19.83
CA PHE A 633 -5.04 -13.36 18.92
C PHE A 633 -3.69 -12.85 19.45
N ARG A 634 -3.10 -13.53 20.45
CA ARG A 634 -1.79 -13.14 20.98
C ARG A 634 -0.67 -13.39 19.95
N PRO A 635 0.33 -12.49 19.86
CA PRO A 635 1.50 -12.66 18.99
C PRO A 635 2.51 -13.63 19.59
N TYR A 636 2.47 -14.90 19.21
CA TYR A 636 3.46 -15.88 19.64
C TYR A 636 4.62 -15.94 18.65
N VAL A 637 5.80 -15.52 19.09
CA VAL A 637 7.05 -15.59 18.31
C VAL A 637 8.16 -16.11 19.20
N TYR A 638 8.81 -17.19 18.77
CA TYR A 638 9.84 -17.89 19.53
C TYR A 638 11.15 -17.96 18.77
N LYS A 639 12.26 -18.01 19.52
CA LYS A 639 13.62 -18.23 19.01
C LYS A 639 14.23 -19.46 19.68
N THR A 640 14.93 -20.27 18.90
CA THR A 640 15.87 -21.31 19.37
C THR A 640 17.28 -20.97 18.88
N THR A 641 18.29 -21.50 19.57
CA THR A 641 19.71 -21.40 19.17
C THR A 641 20.42 -22.76 19.18
N ASP A 642 19.68 -23.85 19.38
CA ASP A 642 20.21 -25.21 19.62
C ASP A 642 19.40 -26.29 18.90
N PHE A 643 18.96 -25.99 17.67
CA PHE A 643 18.14 -26.87 16.83
C PHE A 643 16.82 -27.28 17.51
N GLY A 644 16.22 -26.34 18.25
CA GLY A 644 14.90 -26.50 18.86
C GLY A 644 14.93 -27.28 20.17
N SER A 645 16.11 -27.53 20.76
CA SER A 645 16.20 -28.19 22.05
C SER A 645 15.70 -27.28 23.19
N THR A 646 15.88 -25.97 23.03
CA THR A 646 15.30 -24.93 23.88
C THR A 646 14.73 -23.79 23.05
N TRP A 647 13.70 -23.14 23.58
CA TRP A 647 13.03 -22.00 22.95
C TRP A 647 12.78 -20.88 23.96
N SER A 648 12.81 -19.64 23.48
CA SER A 648 12.45 -18.45 24.25
C SER A 648 11.50 -17.56 23.45
N SER A 649 10.48 -17.01 24.11
CA SER A 649 9.64 -15.97 23.49
C SER A 649 10.51 -14.75 23.20
N ILE A 650 10.36 -14.18 22.00
CA ILE A 650 10.96 -12.89 21.65
C ILE A 650 9.93 -11.76 21.63
N ILE A 651 8.72 -12.02 22.16
CA ILE A 651 7.74 -11.01 22.52
C ILE A 651 7.70 -10.94 24.06
N PRO A 652 8.36 -9.95 24.68
CA PRO A 652 8.37 -9.80 26.13
C PRO A 652 6.98 -9.47 26.68
N GLU A 653 6.74 -9.82 27.94
CA GLU A 653 5.55 -9.38 28.66
C GLU A 653 5.46 -7.84 28.67
N GLY A 654 4.27 -7.29 28.41
CA GLY A 654 4.07 -5.84 28.29
C GLY A 654 4.54 -5.22 26.96
N SER A 655 5.03 -6.03 26.01
CA SER A 655 5.34 -5.57 24.65
C SER A 655 4.11 -4.95 23.96
N PRO A 656 4.28 -3.90 23.12
CA PRO A 656 3.16 -3.30 22.39
C PRO A 656 2.67 -4.13 21.21
N VAL A 657 3.39 -5.19 20.82
CA VAL A 657 3.05 -6.05 19.67
C VAL A 657 1.65 -6.65 19.90
N ARG A 658 0.80 -6.60 18.87
CA ARG A 658 -0.59 -7.08 18.92
C ARG A 658 -1.01 -7.71 17.60
N GLY A 659 -2.05 -8.55 17.67
CA GLY A 659 -2.50 -9.38 16.55
C GLY A 659 -1.66 -10.65 16.46
N TYR A 660 -2.26 -11.73 15.98
CA TYR A 660 -1.53 -12.97 15.74
C TYR A 660 -0.45 -12.75 14.68
N ALA A 661 0.68 -13.45 14.84
CA ALA A 661 1.86 -13.28 13.99
C ALA A 661 1.75 -14.16 12.75
N HIS A 662 1.91 -13.55 11.58
CA HIS A 662 1.96 -14.24 10.29
C HIS A 662 3.38 -14.66 9.94
N VAL A 663 4.35 -13.75 10.14
CA VAL A 663 5.73 -13.92 9.68
C VAL A 663 6.74 -13.32 10.64
N VAL A 664 7.90 -13.95 10.76
CA VAL A 664 9.12 -13.39 11.36
C VAL A 664 10.27 -13.45 10.34
N ARG A 665 11.07 -12.39 10.23
CA ARG A 665 12.28 -12.34 9.40
C ARG A 665 13.48 -11.82 10.19
N GLU A 666 14.63 -12.44 9.97
CA GLU A 666 15.93 -11.97 10.45
C GLU A 666 16.58 -11.12 9.36
N ASP A 667 17.20 -9.99 9.74
CA ASP A 667 17.97 -9.21 8.77
C ASP A 667 19.17 -10.01 8.24
N LEU A 668 19.53 -9.77 6.98
CA LEU A 668 20.58 -10.52 6.29
C LEU A 668 22.01 -10.13 6.72
N ALA A 669 22.20 -9.03 7.46
CA ALA A 669 23.52 -8.54 7.88
C ALA A 669 23.64 -8.24 9.39
N ASP A 670 22.53 -8.08 10.10
CA ASP A 670 22.48 -7.86 11.55
C ASP A 670 21.53 -8.84 12.24
N LYS A 671 22.10 -9.82 12.97
CA LYS A 671 21.38 -10.86 13.71
C LYS A 671 20.38 -10.35 14.78
N ASP A 672 20.51 -9.09 15.20
CA ASP A 672 19.65 -8.51 16.23
C ASP A 672 18.55 -7.63 15.61
N LEU A 673 18.58 -7.37 14.30
CA LEU A 673 17.49 -6.67 13.60
C LEU A 673 16.46 -7.68 13.11
N LEU A 674 15.26 -7.63 13.71
CA LEU A 674 14.15 -8.54 13.46
C LEU A 674 12.90 -7.78 13.01
N PHE A 675 12.12 -8.43 12.14
CA PHE A 675 10.85 -7.93 11.64
C PHE A 675 9.74 -8.95 11.92
N VAL A 676 8.59 -8.49 12.40
CA VAL A 676 7.40 -9.33 12.62
C VAL A 676 6.19 -8.69 11.92
N GLY A 677 5.60 -9.45 11.00
CA GLY A 677 4.32 -9.14 10.39
C GLY A 677 3.17 -9.74 11.19
N THR A 678 2.18 -8.91 11.54
CA THR A 678 0.98 -9.33 12.28
C THR A 678 -0.27 -8.97 11.51
N GLU A 679 -1.42 -9.46 11.99
CA GLU A 679 -2.73 -9.04 11.48
C GLU A 679 -2.96 -7.52 11.52
N PHE A 680 -2.23 -6.79 12.38
CA PHE A 680 -2.40 -5.35 12.58
C PHE A 680 -1.15 -4.50 12.30
N GLY A 681 -0.27 -4.98 11.42
CA GLY A 681 0.85 -4.20 10.89
C GLY A 681 2.22 -4.83 11.09
N LEU A 682 3.24 -4.04 10.79
CA LEU A 682 4.66 -4.38 10.87
C LEU A 682 5.28 -3.91 12.20
N TRP A 683 6.05 -4.78 12.84
CA TRP A 683 6.82 -4.51 14.05
C TRP A 683 8.31 -4.73 13.80
N ILE A 684 9.14 -3.84 14.33
CA ILE A 684 10.59 -3.87 14.14
C ILE A 684 11.28 -3.87 15.51
N SER A 685 12.25 -4.76 15.68
CA SER A 685 13.14 -4.81 16.83
C SER A 685 14.59 -4.70 16.35
N PRO A 686 15.34 -3.66 16.74
CA PRO A 686 16.77 -3.54 16.45
C PRO A 686 17.66 -4.17 17.53
N ASP A 687 17.09 -4.94 18.47
CA ASP A 687 17.79 -5.42 19.66
C ASP A 687 17.48 -6.89 20.01
N GLY A 688 17.16 -7.70 19.00
CA GLY A 688 16.99 -9.14 19.11
C GLY A 688 15.68 -9.55 19.78
N GLY A 689 14.64 -8.71 19.71
CA GLY A 689 13.32 -8.95 20.28
C GLY A 689 13.14 -8.46 21.71
N ARG A 690 14.06 -7.68 22.27
CA ARG A 690 13.91 -7.13 23.64
C ARG A 690 12.96 -5.94 23.67
N GLN A 691 12.96 -5.12 22.63
CA GLN A 691 12.01 -4.03 22.43
C GLN A 691 11.44 -4.07 21.01
N TRP A 692 10.17 -3.72 20.88
CA TRP A 692 9.45 -3.68 19.62
C TRP A 692 8.77 -2.33 19.40
N ALA A 693 8.87 -1.81 18.18
CA ALA A 693 8.15 -0.63 17.76
C ALA A 693 7.29 -0.95 16.54
N GLN A 694 6.04 -0.46 16.55
CA GLN A 694 5.20 -0.52 15.36
C GLN A 694 5.75 0.44 14.31
N TYR A 695 5.88 -0.03 13.07
CA TYR A 695 6.30 0.79 11.96
C TYR A 695 5.15 1.65 11.42
N LYS A 696 5.42 2.95 11.22
CA LYS A 696 4.47 3.98 10.73
C LYS A 696 5.06 4.89 9.65
N GLY A 697 6.20 4.50 9.06
CA GLY A 697 6.90 5.33 8.08
C GLY A 697 6.12 5.45 6.77
N GLY A 698 6.06 6.65 6.19
CA GLY A 698 5.34 6.88 4.92
C GLY A 698 3.83 6.64 5.01
N ASP A 699 3.23 6.90 6.18
CA ASP A 699 1.80 6.65 6.45
C ASP A 699 1.38 5.18 6.27
N PHE A 700 2.31 4.23 6.51
CA PHE A 700 2.00 2.80 6.45
C PHE A 700 0.84 2.43 7.40
N PRO A 701 -0.24 1.79 6.90
CA PRO A 701 -1.47 1.59 7.66
C PRO A 701 -1.43 0.36 8.59
N ASN A 702 -2.42 0.20 9.47
CA ASN A 702 -2.57 -0.99 10.35
C ASN A 702 -3.11 -2.22 9.60
N VAL A 703 -2.55 -2.52 8.42
CA VAL A 703 -2.97 -3.64 7.56
C VAL A 703 -2.25 -4.94 7.97
N ALA A 704 -2.89 -6.09 7.72
CA ALA A 704 -2.24 -7.38 7.87
C ALA A 704 -0.98 -7.47 6.99
N VAL A 705 0.15 -7.79 7.61
CA VAL A 705 1.43 -8.03 6.93
C VAL A 705 1.66 -9.54 6.95
N ARG A 706 1.46 -10.18 5.80
CA ARG A 706 1.50 -11.65 5.69
C ARG A 706 2.87 -12.20 5.37
N ASP A 707 3.70 -11.44 4.65
CA ASP A 707 5.06 -11.86 4.33
C ASP A 707 6.00 -10.66 4.11
N LEU A 708 7.30 -10.93 4.20
CA LEU A 708 8.38 -9.97 4.15
C LEU A 708 9.57 -10.58 3.40
N ALA A 709 10.19 -9.80 2.51
CA ALA A 709 11.42 -10.16 1.83
C ALA A 709 12.45 -9.02 1.93
N ILE A 710 13.71 -9.37 2.17
CA ILE A 710 14.83 -8.42 2.21
C ILE A 710 15.67 -8.62 0.95
N HIS A 711 15.82 -7.58 0.14
CA HIS A 711 16.69 -7.68 -1.03
C HIS A 711 18.16 -7.71 -0.56
N PRO A 712 18.96 -8.74 -0.89
CA PRO A 712 20.32 -8.90 -0.35
C PRO A 712 21.28 -7.80 -0.85
N ARG A 713 21.21 -7.47 -2.15
CA ARG A 713 21.99 -6.35 -2.72
C ARG A 713 21.43 -5.00 -2.29
N ASP A 714 20.12 -4.77 -2.44
CA ASP A 714 19.55 -3.44 -2.29
C ASP A 714 19.32 -3.01 -0.83
N HIS A 715 19.19 -3.97 0.08
CA HIS A 715 18.79 -3.79 1.47
C HIS A 715 17.41 -3.15 1.61
N ASP A 716 16.55 -3.37 0.63
CA ASP A 716 15.16 -2.93 0.68
C ASP A 716 14.34 -3.99 1.43
N LEU A 717 13.47 -3.55 2.35
CA LEU A 717 12.44 -4.42 2.94
C LEU A 717 11.18 -4.28 2.11
N VAL A 718 10.79 -5.37 1.44
CA VAL A 718 9.57 -5.48 0.66
C VAL A 718 8.50 -6.16 1.52
N ILE A 719 7.33 -5.54 1.60
CA ILE A 719 6.27 -5.87 2.54
C ILE A 719 5.03 -6.30 1.75
N ALA A 720 4.65 -7.57 1.87
CA ALA A 720 3.38 -8.09 1.36
C ALA A 720 2.27 -7.80 2.37
N THR A 721 1.32 -6.96 1.95
CA THR A 721 0.12 -6.69 2.75
C THR A 721 -1.09 -7.39 2.16
N HIS A 722 -1.96 -7.85 3.04
CA HIS A 722 -3.23 -8.44 2.63
C HIS A 722 -4.30 -7.36 2.62
N GLY A 723 -4.34 -6.52 1.57
CA GLY A 723 -5.37 -5.49 1.38
C GLY A 723 -4.84 -4.08 1.06
N ARG A 724 -3.52 -3.87 1.00
CA ARG A 724 -2.90 -2.57 0.63
C ARG A 724 -1.74 -2.70 -0.36
N GLY A 725 -1.66 -3.82 -1.09
CA GLY A 725 -0.62 -4.08 -2.08
C GLY A 725 0.77 -4.31 -1.47
N ILE A 726 1.81 -4.05 -2.26
CA ILE A 726 3.21 -4.15 -1.87
C ILE A 726 3.75 -2.78 -1.45
N TRP A 727 4.50 -2.78 -0.35
CA TRP A 727 5.25 -1.61 0.11
C TRP A 727 6.75 -1.89 0.14
N ILE A 728 7.55 -0.86 -0.07
CA ILE A 728 9.02 -0.95 -0.02
C ILE A 728 9.56 0.10 0.95
N ILE A 729 10.32 -0.34 1.96
CA ILE A 729 11.23 0.54 2.71
C ILE A 729 12.58 0.48 1.99
N ASP A 730 12.90 1.52 1.22
CA ASP A 730 14.18 1.58 0.51
C ASP A 730 15.33 1.70 1.54
N ASP A 731 16.36 0.87 1.44
CA ASP A 731 17.55 0.84 2.30
C ASP A 731 17.27 0.84 3.82
N ILE A 732 17.22 -0.35 4.42
CA ILE A 732 17.05 -0.59 5.86
C ILE A 732 18.35 -0.53 6.66
N THR A 733 19.51 -0.29 6.03
CA THR A 733 20.80 -0.19 6.76
C THR A 733 20.80 0.79 7.93
N PRO A 734 20.05 1.93 7.93
CA PRO A 734 19.91 2.78 9.11
C PRO A 734 19.41 2.09 10.37
N LEU A 735 18.56 1.06 10.24
CA LEU A 735 18.00 0.33 11.39
C LEU A 735 19.08 -0.45 12.13
N ARG A 736 20.07 -1.00 11.40
CA ARG A 736 21.25 -1.70 11.94
C ARG A 736 22.13 -0.79 12.80
N SER A 737 21.99 0.54 12.66
CA SER A 737 22.74 1.52 13.44
C SER A 737 22.09 1.87 14.79
N LEU A 738 20.87 1.38 15.09
CA LEU A 738 20.09 1.77 16.28
C LEU A 738 20.50 1.04 17.56
N THR A 739 21.80 1.02 17.85
CA THR A 739 22.34 0.46 19.10
C THR A 739 22.06 1.37 20.30
N PRO A 740 22.02 0.86 21.54
CA PRO A 740 21.82 1.70 22.73
C PRO A 740 22.81 2.88 22.83
N GLU A 741 24.07 2.66 22.47
CA GLU A 741 25.10 3.71 22.45
C GLU A 741 24.77 4.80 21.42
N ASN A 742 24.35 4.41 20.21
CA ASN A 742 24.03 5.35 19.14
C ASN A 742 22.76 6.17 19.42
N LEU A 743 21.76 5.56 20.06
CA LEU A 743 20.51 6.24 20.39
C LEU A 743 20.67 7.33 21.47
N GLU A 744 21.77 7.30 22.23
CA GLU A 744 22.11 8.32 23.22
C GLU A 744 22.73 9.59 22.60
N LYS A 745 23.20 9.53 21.34
CA LYS A 745 23.80 10.67 20.62
C LYS A 745 22.73 11.71 20.25
N ASN A 746 23.02 12.99 20.48
CA ASN A 746 22.11 14.09 20.16
C ASN A 746 21.72 14.12 18.67
N ILE A 747 22.72 13.99 17.81
CA ILE A 747 22.62 13.77 16.36
C ILE A 747 23.59 12.67 15.99
N LEU A 748 23.16 11.77 15.11
CA LEU A 748 24.00 10.75 14.49
C LEU A 748 23.68 10.69 13.01
N PHE A 749 24.68 10.94 12.14
CA PHE A 749 24.58 10.50 10.75
C PHE A 749 24.73 8.97 10.74
N VAL A 750 23.72 8.29 10.20
CA VAL A 750 23.71 6.82 10.13
C VAL A 750 24.37 6.36 8.85
N GLN A 751 25.02 5.21 8.89
CA GLN A 751 25.61 4.62 7.71
C GLN A 751 24.49 4.19 6.76
N THR A 752 24.59 4.61 5.51
CA THR A 752 23.70 4.21 4.42
C THR A 752 24.52 3.69 3.25
N LYS A 753 23.86 3.10 2.27
CA LYS A 753 24.51 2.82 0.99
C LYS A 753 24.94 4.14 0.32
N PRO A 754 26.04 4.14 -0.44
CA PRO A 754 26.43 5.30 -1.24
C PRO A 754 25.27 5.72 -2.15
N PRO A 755 24.82 6.98 -2.12
CA PRO A 755 23.75 7.42 -3.00
C PRO A 755 24.19 7.37 -4.46
N VAL A 756 23.31 6.81 -5.28
CA VAL A 756 23.56 6.58 -6.70
C VAL A 756 23.05 7.75 -7.51
N GLN A 757 23.89 8.27 -8.39
CA GLN A 757 23.49 9.21 -9.42
C GLN A 757 22.73 8.50 -10.54
N ARG A 758 21.44 8.19 -10.28
CA ARG A 758 20.59 7.44 -11.22
C ARG A 758 20.53 8.11 -12.59
N LEU A 759 20.47 7.27 -13.63
CA LEU A 759 20.26 7.70 -15.01
C LEU A 759 18.95 8.49 -15.14
N SER A 760 19.00 9.63 -15.83
CA SER A 760 17.78 10.31 -16.27
C SER A 760 17.17 9.50 -17.41
N ALA A 761 15.92 9.09 -17.24
CA ALA A 761 15.20 8.29 -18.23
C ALA A 761 13.76 8.79 -18.32
N PHE A 762 13.23 8.80 -19.54
CA PHE A 762 11.83 9.08 -19.82
C PHE A 762 11.12 7.78 -20.18
N GLY A 763 9.93 7.57 -19.61
CA GLY A 763 9.08 6.43 -19.90
C GLY A 763 7.71 6.59 -19.23
N GLY A 764 6.85 5.60 -19.44
CA GLY A 764 5.45 5.64 -19.03
C GLY A 764 4.56 6.37 -20.05
N TRP A 765 3.29 6.52 -19.68
CA TRP A 765 2.28 7.18 -20.51
C TRP A 765 1.31 7.99 -19.65
N VAL A 766 0.65 8.97 -20.27
CA VAL A 766 -0.36 9.80 -19.62
C VAL A 766 -1.72 9.07 -19.61
N ASP A 767 -1.91 8.19 -18.61
CA ASP A 767 -3.14 7.40 -18.46
C ASP A 767 -4.32 8.17 -17.81
N GLY A 768 -4.08 9.42 -17.37
CA GLY A 768 -5.06 10.26 -16.67
C GLY A 768 -5.19 9.94 -15.17
N ASP A 769 -6.01 10.73 -14.45
CA ASP A 769 -6.09 10.66 -12.98
C ASP A 769 -6.78 9.38 -12.45
N ALA A 770 -7.43 8.61 -13.32
CA ALA A 770 -8.11 7.36 -12.98
C ALA A 770 -7.19 6.13 -12.95
N ALA A 771 -5.88 6.31 -13.13
CA ALA A 771 -4.88 5.25 -13.07
C ALA A 771 -4.00 5.40 -11.82
N PHE A 772 -3.72 4.28 -11.14
CA PHE A 772 -2.69 4.25 -10.11
C PHE A 772 -1.29 4.24 -10.70
N SER A 773 -0.38 4.99 -10.08
CA SER A 773 1.06 4.91 -10.32
C SER A 773 1.81 4.94 -8.99
N GLY A 774 2.52 3.86 -8.67
CA GLY A 774 3.39 3.77 -7.51
C GLY A 774 4.64 4.63 -7.70
N PRO A 775 5.16 5.31 -6.65
CA PRO A 775 6.33 6.16 -6.79
C PRO A 775 7.63 5.34 -6.85
N ASN A 776 8.60 5.86 -7.58
CA ASN A 776 9.99 5.37 -7.57
C ASN A 776 10.72 5.77 -6.27
N PRO A 777 11.86 5.13 -5.96
CA PRO A 777 12.78 5.63 -4.95
C PRO A 777 13.20 7.09 -5.25
N PRO A 778 13.55 7.92 -4.24
CA PRO A 778 13.96 9.30 -4.44
C PRO A 778 15.17 9.42 -5.39
N GLU A 779 15.11 10.31 -6.40
CA GLU A 779 16.19 10.50 -7.38
C GLU A 779 17.46 11.16 -6.80
N GLY A 780 17.29 11.97 -5.75
CA GLY A 780 18.39 12.67 -5.09
C GLY A 780 19.20 11.79 -4.13
N ALA A 781 20.32 12.33 -3.64
CA ALA A 781 21.11 11.70 -2.62
C ALA A 781 20.36 11.68 -1.29
N THR A 782 19.98 10.49 -0.86
CA THR A 782 19.31 10.26 0.41
C THR A 782 20.30 10.36 1.56
N ILE A 783 20.03 11.27 2.49
CA ILE A 783 20.81 11.47 3.72
C ILE A 783 19.92 11.05 4.89
N THR A 784 20.40 10.10 5.68
CA THR A 784 19.69 9.62 6.87
C THR A 784 20.46 10.01 8.12
N TYR A 785 19.74 10.48 9.13
CA TYR A 785 20.30 10.81 10.44
C TYR A 785 19.30 10.52 11.55
N TYR A 786 19.79 10.27 12.76
CA TYR A 786 19.00 10.08 13.97
C TYR A 786 19.05 11.34 14.84
N GLN A 787 17.92 11.68 15.47
CA GLN A 787 17.83 12.69 16.51
C GLN A 787 17.27 12.12 17.81
N LYS A 788 17.99 12.27 18.92
CA LYS A 788 17.51 11.80 20.23
C LYS A 788 16.22 12.45 20.68
N LYS A 789 16.06 13.74 20.38
CA LYS A 789 14.91 14.56 20.78
C LYS A 789 14.41 15.38 19.60
N ARG A 790 13.10 15.64 19.61
CA ARG A 790 12.44 16.57 18.68
C ARG A 790 13.09 17.95 18.80
N HIS A 791 13.40 18.56 17.66
CA HIS A 791 13.93 19.93 17.58
C HIS A 791 12.77 20.93 17.62
N ILE A 792 12.68 21.72 18.68
CA ILE A 792 11.56 22.67 18.88
C ILE A 792 12.04 24.13 18.75
N PHE A 793 13.21 24.44 19.31
CA PHE A 793 13.77 25.80 19.36
C PHE A 793 15.20 25.81 18.82
N GLY A 794 15.64 26.97 18.33
CA GLY A 794 17.00 27.17 17.82
C GLY A 794 17.22 26.70 16.38
N ASP A 795 18.45 26.87 15.90
CA ASP A 795 18.81 26.63 14.51
C ASP A 795 19.03 25.14 14.23
N LEU A 796 18.51 24.65 13.11
CA LEU A 796 18.79 23.32 12.59
C LEU A 796 19.02 23.40 11.08
N LYS A 797 20.29 23.40 10.68
CA LYS A 797 20.71 23.55 9.29
C LYS A 797 21.54 22.35 8.86
N LEU A 798 21.28 21.81 7.68
CA LEU A 798 22.11 20.79 7.04
C LEU A 798 22.68 21.34 5.74
N GLU A 799 24.00 21.35 5.64
CA GLU A 799 24.75 21.83 4.48
C GLU A 799 25.54 20.68 3.86
N VAL A 800 25.74 20.76 2.54
CA VAL A 800 26.63 19.89 1.78
C VAL A 800 27.79 20.72 1.28
N LEU A 801 29.01 20.27 1.56
CA LEU A 801 30.25 20.92 1.20
C LEU A 801 31.02 20.06 0.19
N ASP A 802 31.70 20.69 -0.76
CA ASP A 802 32.63 20.02 -1.68
C ASP A 802 33.98 19.71 -1.01
N GLY A 803 34.91 19.15 -1.79
CA GLY A 803 36.26 18.79 -1.32
C GLY A 803 37.14 19.98 -0.90
N GLU A 804 36.74 21.21 -1.24
CA GLU A 804 37.43 22.45 -0.84
C GLU A 804 36.78 23.10 0.39
N GLY A 805 35.70 22.52 0.91
CA GLY A 805 34.95 23.04 2.06
C GLY A 805 33.95 24.14 1.71
N LYS A 806 33.64 24.35 0.42
CA LYS A 806 32.64 25.32 -0.01
C LYS A 806 31.25 24.69 0.05
N VAL A 807 30.28 25.43 0.60
CA VAL A 807 28.87 25.00 0.65
C VAL A 807 28.30 25.00 -0.76
N VAL A 808 27.95 23.81 -1.26
CA VAL A 808 27.32 23.62 -2.57
C VAL A 808 25.79 23.53 -2.47
N SER A 809 25.26 23.16 -1.30
CA SER A 809 23.82 23.07 -1.07
C SER A 809 23.45 23.19 0.40
N THR A 810 22.22 23.62 0.69
CA THR A 810 21.57 23.52 2.00
C THR A 810 20.31 22.66 1.85
N VAL A 811 20.20 21.61 2.65
CA VAL A 811 19.13 20.60 2.56
C VAL A 811 18.10 20.87 3.66
N PRO A 812 16.79 20.87 3.35
CA PRO A 812 15.74 20.96 4.35
C PRO A 812 15.87 19.83 5.38
N THR A 813 15.79 20.18 6.67
CA THR A 813 15.90 19.24 7.78
C THR A 813 14.53 18.85 8.31
N SER A 814 14.44 17.65 8.89
CA SER A 814 13.30 17.26 9.71
C SER A 814 13.56 17.63 11.17
N LYS A 815 12.50 18.10 11.85
CA LYS A 815 12.53 18.44 13.28
C LYS A 815 12.15 17.27 14.20
N ARG A 816 11.79 16.11 13.64
CA ARG A 816 11.24 14.98 14.40
C ARG A 816 12.31 14.26 15.23
N ARG A 817 11.87 13.58 16.30
CA ARG A 817 12.70 12.60 17.01
C ARG A 817 12.87 11.33 16.16
N GLY A 818 13.94 10.59 16.42
CA GLY A 818 14.24 9.30 15.78
C GLY A 818 14.98 9.46 14.46
N LEU A 819 14.99 8.40 13.66
CA LEU A 819 15.51 8.43 12.30
C LEU A 819 14.80 9.51 11.48
N SER A 820 15.49 10.12 10.53
CA SER A 820 14.96 11.08 9.58
C SER A 820 15.69 10.93 8.27
N ARG A 821 14.95 11.00 7.17
CA ARG A 821 15.49 10.88 5.82
C ARG A 821 15.18 12.16 5.04
N VAL A 822 16.21 12.77 4.47
CA VAL A 822 16.12 13.97 3.66
C VAL A 822 16.89 13.76 2.37
N THR A 823 16.57 14.52 1.33
CA THR A 823 17.11 14.29 -0.02
C THR A 823 17.80 15.55 -0.53
N TRP A 824 19.06 15.39 -0.95
CA TRP A 824 19.77 16.42 -1.72
C TRP A 824 19.63 16.12 -3.22
N SER A 825 19.21 17.10 -4.02
CA SER A 825 19.05 16.94 -5.48
C SER A 825 20.35 16.58 -6.23
N MET A 826 21.52 16.69 -5.58
CA MET A 826 22.84 16.55 -6.21
C MET A 826 23.07 17.56 -7.34
N ARG A 827 22.34 18.69 -7.33
CA ARG A 827 22.47 19.76 -8.32
C ARG A 827 22.92 21.05 -7.64
N LEU A 828 23.70 21.84 -8.36
CA LEU A 828 23.95 23.23 -7.99
C LEU A 828 22.66 24.06 -8.17
N LYS A 829 22.67 25.30 -7.72
CA LYS A 829 21.58 26.25 -8.03
C LYS A 829 21.45 26.41 -9.57
N PRO A 830 20.24 26.65 -10.10
CA PRO A 830 20.06 27.00 -11.51
C PRO A 830 20.85 28.26 -11.90
N PRO A 831 21.32 28.36 -13.16
CA PRO A 831 21.95 29.58 -13.64
C PRO A 831 20.98 30.77 -13.59
N LYS A 832 21.55 31.98 -13.52
CA LYS A 832 20.76 33.20 -13.73
C LYS A 832 20.47 33.32 -15.23
N VAL A 833 19.19 33.45 -15.58
CA VAL A 833 18.73 33.62 -16.97
C VAL A 833 18.01 34.97 -17.06
N PRO A 834 18.27 35.80 -18.08
CA PRO A 834 17.57 37.08 -18.23
C PRO A 834 16.07 36.88 -18.48
N ALA A 835 15.26 37.78 -17.94
CA ALA A 835 13.82 37.82 -18.20
C ALA A 835 13.55 38.23 -19.65
N ALA A 836 12.60 37.55 -20.30
CA ALA A 836 12.19 37.77 -21.69
C ALA A 836 10.68 37.56 -21.85
N ALA A 837 10.16 37.84 -23.03
CA ALA A 837 8.75 37.58 -23.37
C ALA A 837 8.41 36.07 -23.41
N THR A 838 9.43 35.21 -23.59
CA THR A 838 9.30 33.75 -23.65
C THR A 838 9.88 33.07 -22.40
N ALA A 839 9.37 31.90 -22.06
CA ALA A 839 10.05 31.00 -21.13
C ALA A 839 11.39 30.54 -21.75
N ALA A 840 12.40 30.26 -20.92
CA ALA A 840 13.67 29.65 -21.37
C ALA A 840 13.88 28.32 -20.64
N GLY A 841 14.71 27.46 -21.24
CA GLY A 841 15.34 26.34 -20.55
C GLY A 841 16.24 26.77 -19.39
N ALA A 842 17.08 25.86 -18.89
CA ALA A 842 17.98 26.08 -17.74
C ALA A 842 17.30 26.29 -16.37
N GLY A 843 16.09 25.74 -16.17
CA GLY A 843 15.38 25.77 -14.89
C GLY A 843 16.03 24.94 -13.76
N THR A 844 17.03 24.12 -14.08
CA THR A 844 17.75 23.27 -13.14
C THR A 844 19.25 23.53 -13.22
N GLY A 845 19.96 23.50 -12.08
CA GLY A 845 21.42 23.59 -12.08
C GLY A 845 22.10 22.30 -12.54
N PRO A 846 23.40 22.37 -12.89
CA PRO A 846 24.16 21.20 -13.31
C PRO A 846 24.26 20.21 -12.14
N ARG A 847 24.22 18.91 -12.45
CA ARG A 847 24.47 17.86 -11.48
C ARG A 847 25.94 17.89 -11.09
N VAL A 848 26.23 17.74 -9.80
CA VAL A 848 27.61 17.69 -9.30
C VAL A 848 28.30 16.39 -9.75
N LEU A 849 29.63 16.36 -9.76
CA LEU A 849 30.38 15.15 -10.12
C LEU A 849 30.27 14.07 -9.03
N PRO A 850 30.30 12.78 -9.38
CA PRO A 850 30.54 11.70 -8.43
C PRO A 850 31.82 11.96 -7.62
N GLY A 851 31.82 11.60 -6.34
CA GLY A 851 32.92 11.88 -5.43
C GLY A 851 32.48 12.06 -3.98
N THR A 852 33.42 12.44 -3.13
CA THR A 852 33.19 12.62 -1.69
C THR A 852 32.84 14.07 -1.37
N TYR A 853 31.72 14.26 -0.68
CA TYR A 853 31.24 15.52 -0.14
C TYR A 853 31.20 15.43 1.40
N THR A 854 31.14 16.58 2.07
CA THR A 854 30.98 16.66 3.53
C THR A 854 29.58 17.16 3.88
N LEU A 855 28.84 16.37 4.64
CA LEU A 855 27.63 16.80 5.32
C LEU A 855 28.03 17.58 6.56
N ARG A 856 27.43 18.75 6.78
CA ARG A 856 27.57 19.54 8.00
C ARG A 856 26.20 19.90 8.54
N MET A 857 25.85 19.32 9.68
CA MET A 857 24.64 19.69 10.41
C MET A 857 25.00 20.61 11.58
N THR A 858 24.45 21.82 11.58
CA THR A 858 24.51 22.74 12.72
C THR A 858 23.20 22.66 13.47
N LYS A 859 23.27 22.28 14.75
CA LYS A 859 22.15 22.27 15.68
C LYS A 859 22.52 23.14 16.87
N ASP A 860 21.84 24.28 16.99
CA ASP A 860 22.19 25.36 17.92
C ASP A 860 23.66 25.80 17.74
N LYS A 861 24.52 25.52 18.73
CA LYS A 861 25.97 25.84 18.69
C LYS A 861 26.84 24.65 18.30
N GLU A 862 26.26 23.46 18.20
CA GLU A 862 27.00 22.23 17.92
C GLU A 862 27.01 21.94 16.41
N THR A 863 28.14 21.42 15.93
CA THR A 863 28.30 21.04 14.52
C THR A 863 28.66 19.56 14.44
N TYR A 864 27.94 18.86 13.58
CA TYR A 864 28.11 17.43 13.30
C TYR A 864 28.49 17.28 11.83
N THR A 865 29.47 16.42 11.54
CA THR A 865 29.94 16.20 10.17
C THR A 865 29.96 14.72 9.81
N ALA A 866 29.71 14.42 8.53
CA ALA A 866 29.88 13.08 7.97
C ALA A 866 30.29 13.17 6.49
N ALA A 867 31.01 12.16 6.00
CA ALA A 867 31.28 12.04 4.57
C ALA A 867 30.06 11.49 3.82
N LEU A 868 29.85 11.98 2.60
CA LEU A 868 28.84 11.49 1.66
C LEU A 868 29.51 11.19 0.32
N THR A 869 29.63 9.91 -0.03
CA THR A 869 30.23 9.49 -1.30
C THR A 869 29.14 9.24 -2.33
N LEU A 870 29.10 10.05 -3.38
CA LEU A 870 28.22 9.86 -4.53
C LEU A 870 28.88 8.91 -5.53
N VAL A 871 28.11 7.93 -6.01
CA VAL A 871 28.58 6.96 -7.02
C VAL A 871 27.74 7.07 -8.31
N PRO A 872 28.32 6.79 -9.49
CA PRO A 872 27.54 6.73 -10.73
C PRO A 872 26.54 5.57 -10.70
N ASP A 873 25.48 5.67 -11.52
CA ASP A 873 24.58 4.54 -11.76
C ASP A 873 25.38 3.33 -12.29
N PRO A 874 25.28 2.14 -11.69
CA PRO A 874 25.99 0.95 -12.15
C PRO A 874 25.59 0.50 -13.56
N ARG A 875 24.45 0.98 -14.08
CA ARG A 875 24.00 0.74 -15.46
C ARG A 875 24.61 1.73 -16.45
N SER A 876 25.20 2.83 -15.97
CA SER A 876 25.83 3.84 -16.82
C SER A 876 27.10 3.29 -17.45
N LYS A 877 27.29 3.58 -18.75
CA LYS A 877 28.52 3.24 -19.49
C LYS A 877 29.49 4.43 -19.62
N HIS A 878 29.16 5.57 -19.03
CA HIS A 878 29.97 6.79 -19.10
C HIS A 878 31.12 6.77 -18.11
N THR A 879 32.30 7.17 -18.54
CA THR A 879 33.49 7.27 -17.69
C THR A 879 33.49 8.57 -16.87
N LEU A 880 34.24 8.60 -15.76
CA LEU A 880 34.38 9.80 -14.94
C LEU A 880 35.02 10.97 -15.72
N GLU A 881 35.92 10.69 -16.67
CA GLU A 881 36.52 11.73 -17.51
C GLU A 881 35.49 12.35 -18.46
N GLU A 882 34.63 11.54 -19.08
CA GLU A 882 33.52 12.06 -19.89
C GLU A 882 32.53 12.89 -19.04
N ARG A 883 32.27 12.48 -17.79
CA ARG A 883 31.47 13.29 -16.84
C ARG A 883 32.13 14.63 -16.55
N LYS A 884 33.45 14.67 -16.36
CA LYS A 884 34.20 15.92 -16.14
C LYS A 884 34.13 16.84 -17.36
N GLU A 885 34.30 16.30 -18.56
CA GLU A 885 34.16 17.06 -19.82
C GLU A 885 32.76 17.66 -19.96
N GLN A 886 31.73 16.86 -19.66
CA GLN A 886 30.33 17.30 -19.65
C GLN A 886 30.08 18.41 -18.64
N PHE A 887 30.53 18.20 -17.39
CA PHE A 887 30.36 19.18 -16.32
C PHE A 887 31.10 20.50 -16.63
N ALA A 888 32.30 20.43 -17.21
CA ALA A 888 33.06 21.60 -17.62
C ALA A 888 32.32 22.42 -18.68
N LEU A 889 31.75 21.77 -19.70
CA LEU A 889 30.94 22.46 -20.71
C LEU A 889 29.65 23.04 -20.11
N ALA A 890 28.96 22.29 -19.25
CA ALA A 890 27.76 22.76 -18.56
C ALA A 890 28.07 24.01 -17.70
N MET A 891 29.19 24.03 -16.98
CA MET A 891 29.63 25.18 -16.18
C MET A 891 30.04 26.37 -17.04
N LYS A 892 30.65 26.15 -18.22
CA LYS A 892 30.92 27.22 -19.18
C LYS A 892 29.62 27.89 -19.65
N LEU A 893 28.63 27.09 -20.03
CA LEU A 893 27.30 27.58 -20.45
C LEU A 893 26.54 28.25 -19.30
N TYR A 894 26.63 27.69 -18.08
CA TYR A 894 26.09 28.28 -16.85
C TYR A 894 26.63 29.70 -16.61
N ASN A 895 27.94 29.88 -16.70
CA ASN A 895 28.57 31.19 -16.51
C ASN A 895 28.18 32.16 -17.63
N LEU A 896 28.11 31.68 -18.88
CA LEU A 896 27.70 32.49 -20.02
C LEU A 896 26.25 32.98 -19.90
N LEU A 897 25.34 32.16 -19.36
CA LEU A 897 23.98 32.60 -19.01
C LEU A 897 24.00 33.69 -17.93
N GLY A 898 24.86 33.55 -16.92
CA GLY A 898 25.07 34.58 -15.90
C GLY A 898 25.56 35.90 -16.47
N ASP A 899 26.55 35.86 -17.38
CA ASP A 899 27.07 37.04 -18.07
C ASP A 899 26.02 37.69 -18.99
N MET A 900 25.19 36.87 -19.63
CA MET A 900 24.05 37.34 -20.41
C MET A 900 23.00 38.02 -19.52
N ALA A 901 22.67 37.45 -18.36
CA ALA A 901 21.74 38.03 -17.40
C ALA A 901 22.26 39.36 -16.85
N PHE A 902 23.55 39.43 -16.53
CA PHE A 902 24.22 40.67 -16.16
C PHE A 902 24.11 41.72 -17.27
N THR A 903 24.41 41.35 -18.52
CA THR A 903 24.35 42.24 -19.68
C THR A 903 22.94 42.81 -19.88
N VAL A 904 21.90 41.98 -19.81
CA VAL A 904 20.51 42.45 -19.93
C VAL A 904 20.12 43.36 -18.77
N ASN A 905 20.55 43.06 -17.53
CA ASN A 905 20.29 43.93 -16.39
C ASN A 905 21.01 45.28 -16.52
N ARG A 906 22.23 45.33 -17.07
CA ARG A 906 22.93 46.58 -17.40
C ARG A 906 22.15 47.40 -18.42
N ILE A 907 21.66 46.75 -19.49
CA ILE A 907 20.85 47.41 -20.53
C ILE A 907 19.58 48.01 -19.91
N ASN A 908 18.86 47.25 -19.10
CA ASN A 908 17.62 47.69 -18.47
C ASN A 908 17.85 48.81 -17.45
N ASP A 909 18.91 48.73 -16.65
CA ASP A 909 19.26 49.76 -15.67
C ASP A 909 19.66 51.07 -16.36
N PHE A 910 20.43 50.97 -17.45
CA PHE A 910 20.79 52.12 -18.27
C PHE A 910 19.56 52.76 -18.94
N HIS A 911 18.68 51.94 -19.54
CA HIS A 911 17.40 52.41 -20.10
C HIS A 911 16.59 53.17 -19.06
N LYS A 912 16.40 52.56 -17.88
CA LYS A 912 15.65 53.17 -16.77
C LYS A 912 16.29 54.48 -16.32
N GLY A 913 17.62 54.52 -16.20
CA GLY A 913 18.36 55.73 -15.88
C GLY A 913 18.08 56.86 -16.88
N LEU A 914 18.12 56.58 -18.17
CA LEU A 914 17.81 57.54 -19.24
C LEU A 914 16.36 58.07 -19.15
N ASP A 915 15.39 57.17 -19.03
CA ASP A 915 13.96 57.52 -18.94
C ASP A 915 13.61 58.33 -17.68
N GLU A 916 14.20 57.99 -16.54
CA GLU A 916 14.03 58.73 -15.29
C GLU A 916 14.56 60.17 -15.38
N ARG A 917 15.61 60.43 -16.17
CA ARG A 917 16.10 61.80 -16.38
C ARG A 917 15.27 62.51 -17.44
N ALA A 918 14.86 61.81 -18.50
CA ALA A 918 14.02 62.38 -19.55
C ALA A 918 12.64 62.82 -19.01
N SER A 919 12.06 62.07 -18.07
CA SER A 919 10.75 62.39 -17.46
C SER A 919 10.78 63.62 -16.55
N LYS A 920 11.95 64.04 -16.07
CA LYS A 920 12.14 65.25 -15.25
C LYS A 920 12.30 66.53 -16.07
N LEU A 921 12.37 66.40 -17.40
CA LEU A 921 12.53 67.51 -18.32
C LEU A 921 11.23 67.79 -19.10
N PRO A 922 10.97 69.05 -19.50
CA PRO A 922 9.82 69.39 -20.34
C PRO A 922 9.82 68.60 -21.66
N SER A 923 8.64 68.28 -22.19
CA SER A 923 8.47 67.45 -23.40
C SER A 923 9.09 68.01 -24.69
N GLY A 924 9.40 69.31 -24.73
CA GLY A 924 10.10 69.97 -25.84
C GLY A 924 11.61 70.18 -25.64
N ASP A 925 12.18 69.73 -24.51
CA ASP A 925 13.61 69.90 -24.22
C ASP A 925 14.46 68.94 -25.10
N ILE A 926 15.51 69.49 -25.72
CA ILE A 926 16.39 68.75 -26.65
C ILE A 926 17.12 67.60 -25.93
N LEU A 927 17.54 67.79 -24.68
CA LEU A 927 18.17 66.74 -23.88
C LEU A 927 17.15 65.65 -23.53
N ALA A 928 15.89 66.01 -23.26
CA ALA A 928 14.82 65.02 -23.04
C ALA A 928 14.61 64.13 -24.28
N GLN A 929 14.64 64.71 -25.48
CA GLN A 929 14.57 63.95 -26.73
C GLN A 929 15.80 63.05 -26.91
N GLY A 930 17.00 63.58 -26.67
CA GLY A 930 18.26 62.81 -26.73
C GLY A 930 18.27 61.62 -25.78
N LEU A 931 17.82 61.82 -24.53
CA LEU A 931 17.71 60.76 -23.52
C LEU A 931 16.71 59.67 -23.94
N ARG A 932 15.53 60.04 -24.48
CA ARG A 932 14.54 59.07 -24.98
C ARG A 932 15.04 58.30 -26.21
N SER A 933 15.75 58.97 -27.13
CA SER A 933 16.37 58.32 -28.27
C SER A 933 17.46 57.34 -27.84
N ALA A 934 18.27 57.70 -26.84
CA ALA A 934 19.24 56.79 -26.24
C ALA A 934 18.54 55.60 -25.55
N ALA A 935 17.44 55.84 -24.82
CA ALA A 935 16.66 54.78 -24.18
C ALA A 935 16.12 53.79 -25.23
N ALA A 936 15.49 54.29 -26.31
CA ALA A 936 15.02 53.45 -27.41
C ALA A 936 16.16 52.63 -28.07
N ARG A 937 17.37 53.20 -28.15
CA ARG A 937 18.53 52.48 -28.70
C ARG A 937 18.99 51.31 -27.81
N THR A 938 18.77 51.37 -26.49
CA THR A 938 19.05 50.24 -25.61
C THR A 938 18.17 49.02 -25.93
N ASP A 939 16.94 49.24 -26.43
CA ASP A 939 16.05 48.14 -26.82
C ASP A 939 16.58 47.37 -28.03
N ASP A 940 17.32 48.01 -28.94
CA ASP A 940 17.96 47.32 -30.07
C ASP A 940 19.01 46.31 -29.59
N PHE A 941 19.81 46.68 -28.58
CA PHE A 941 20.77 45.77 -27.94
C PHE A 941 20.04 44.65 -27.20
N ARG A 942 18.99 44.99 -26.46
CA ARG A 942 18.17 44.01 -25.75
C ARG A 942 17.58 42.96 -26.70
N ARG A 943 17.03 43.39 -27.85
CA ARG A 943 16.43 42.54 -28.89
C ARG A 943 17.40 41.56 -29.54
N ARG A 944 18.72 41.81 -29.49
CA ARG A 944 19.74 40.85 -29.94
C ARG A 944 19.92 39.69 -28.95
N ILE A 945 19.65 39.92 -27.67
CA ILE A 945 19.87 38.94 -26.59
C ILE A 945 18.59 38.18 -26.25
N VAL A 946 17.47 38.89 -26.06
CA VAL A 946 16.22 38.31 -25.57
C VAL A 946 15.06 38.55 -26.54
N ALA A 947 14.14 37.58 -26.60
CA ALA A 947 12.88 37.75 -27.30
C ALA A 947 12.07 38.92 -26.69
N THR A 948 11.47 39.74 -27.56
CA THR A 948 10.70 40.94 -27.18
C THR A 948 9.26 40.91 -27.66
N LYS A 949 8.93 40.02 -28.60
CA LYS A 949 7.57 39.81 -29.05
C LYS A 949 6.83 38.91 -28.07
N GLU A 950 5.76 39.45 -27.48
CA GLU A 950 4.83 38.65 -26.70
C GLU A 950 4.08 37.68 -27.60
N GLY A 951 4.19 36.42 -27.25
CA GLY A 951 3.32 35.32 -27.61
C GLY A 951 3.45 34.32 -26.45
N GLY A 952 2.64 33.26 -26.39
CA GLY A 952 2.73 32.30 -25.28
C GLY A 952 4.12 31.64 -25.11
N MET A 953 4.23 30.61 -24.25
CA MET A 953 5.52 29.91 -24.02
C MET A 953 6.23 29.44 -25.29
N ILE A 954 5.51 29.30 -26.41
CA ILE A 954 6.02 28.96 -27.73
C ILE A 954 5.83 30.19 -28.62
N THR A 955 6.86 31.03 -28.75
CA THR A 955 6.94 32.01 -29.84
C THR A 955 8.07 31.62 -30.77
N GLY A 956 7.99 32.01 -32.04
CA GLY A 956 9.07 31.74 -33.01
C GLY A 956 10.24 32.72 -32.95
N GLU A 957 10.27 33.68 -32.00
CA GLU A 957 11.40 34.61 -31.89
C GLU A 957 12.50 33.99 -31.01
N GLU A 958 13.45 33.32 -31.65
CA GLU A 958 14.66 32.83 -30.99
C GLU A 958 15.76 33.90 -31.03
N ARG A 959 16.41 34.11 -29.87
CA ARG A 959 17.59 34.97 -29.70
C ARG A 959 18.70 34.21 -29.01
N LEU A 960 19.77 34.91 -28.64
CA LEU A 960 20.91 34.31 -27.95
C LEU A 960 20.51 33.61 -26.66
N ARG A 961 19.54 34.15 -25.93
CA ARG A 961 19.04 33.56 -24.68
C ARG A 961 18.44 32.18 -24.89
N GLU A 962 17.52 32.03 -25.84
CA GLU A 962 16.84 30.76 -26.12
C GLU A 962 17.86 29.70 -26.59
N ASN A 963 18.69 30.07 -27.56
CA ASN A 963 19.76 29.20 -28.07
C ASN A 963 20.72 28.73 -26.97
N LEU A 964 21.12 29.63 -26.07
CA LEU A 964 22.04 29.31 -24.99
C LEU A 964 21.39 28.47 -23.89
N ALA A 965 20.16 28.80 -23.50
CA ALA A 965 19.42 28.04 -22.51
C ALA A 965 19.12 26.61 -22.99
N ASP A 966 18.77 26.44 -24.26
CA ASP A 966 18.50 25.12 -24.85
C ASP A 966 19.77 24.28 -24.95
N LEU A 967 20.89 24.87 -25.41
CA LEU A 967 22.17 24.18 -25.42
C LEU A 967 22.60 23.77 -24.01
N TYR A 968 22.41 24.65 -23.02
CA TYR A 968 22.69 24.35 -21.63
C TYR A 968 21.87 23.16 -21.12
N SER A 969 20.55 23.13 -21.37
CA SER A 969 19.68 22.01 -20.99
C SER A 969 20.11 20.71 -21.67
N ASN A 970 20.33 20.74 -22.99
CA ASN A 970 20.77 19.56 -23.76
C ASN A 970 22.09 18.97 -23.25
N VAL A 971 23.05 19.83 -22.86
CA VAL A 971 24.31 19.36 -22.25
C VAL A 971 24.05 18.85 -20.83
N SER A 972 23.23 19.53 -20.04
CA SER A 972 23.02 19.22 -18.62
C SER A 972 22.17 17.97 -18.34
N ASP A 973 21.30 17.59 -19.27
CA ASP A 973 20.38 16.46 -19.13
C ASP A 973 20.96 15.12 -19.64
N TYR A 974 22.11 15.18 -20.33
CA TYR A 974 22.84 13.99 -20.78
C TYR A 974 24.17 13.88 -20.05
N GLU A 975 24.43 12.71 -19.44
CA GLU A 975 25.60 12.53 -18.61
C GLU A 975 26.88 12.15 -19.38
N GLY A 976 26.79 11.74 -20.64
CA GLY A 976 27.95 11.34 -21.43
C GLY A 976 28.80 12.51 -21.94
N ARG A 977 29.87 12.16 -22.67
CA ARG A 977 30.75 13.14 -23.34
C ARG A 977 29.93 14.10 -24.21
N PRO A 978 30.14 15.42 -24.11
CA PRO A 978 29.53 16.36 -25.05
C PRO A 978 29.93 16.07 -26.48
N SER A 979 28.97 16.16 -27.39
CA SER A 979 29.27 16.10 -28.82
C SER A 979 30.16 17.28 -29.24
N LYS A 980 30.97 17.07 -30.27
CA LYS A 980 31.78 18.13 -30.88
C LYS A 980 30.92 19.34 -31.28
N THR A 981 29.72 19.09 -31.81
CA THR A 981 28.75 20.13 -32.18
C THR A 981 28.31 20.99 -31.00
N GLN A 982 28.08 20.39 -29.82
CA GLN A 982 27.71 21.15 -28.62
C GLN A 982 28.87 22.06 -28.16
N VAL A 983 30.11 21.55 -28.20
CA VAL A 983 31.30 22.35 -27.83
C VAL A 983 31.48 23.53 -28.80
N GLU A 984 31.43 23.28 -30.11
CA GLU A 984 31.56 24.31 -31.13
C GLU A 984 30.44 25.36 -31.05
N ARG A 985 29.19 24.94 -30.78
CA ARG A 985 28.07 25.87 -30.61
C ARG A 985 28.22 26.73 -29.35
N ALA A 986 28.75 26.18 -28.26
CA ALA A 986 29.06 26.95 -27.06
C ALA A 986 30.09 28.05 -27.34
N ASP A 987 31.12 27.76 -28.15
CA ASP A 987 32.12 28.74 -28.58
C ASP A 987 31.54 29.81 -29.50
N ALA A 988 30.62 29.44 -30.39
CA ALA A 988 29.91 30.39 -31.24
C ALA A 988 29.04 31.35 -30.40
N LEU A 989 28.21 30.83 -29.50
CA LEU A 989 27.34 31.63 -28.64
C LEU A 989 28.13 32.56 -27.70
N SER A 990 29.29 32.11 -27.20
CA SER A 990 30.19 32.96 -26.41
C SER A 990 30.69 34.17 -27.22
N ARG A 991 31.07 33.95 -28.49
CA ARG A 991 31.49 35.03 -29.39
C ARG A 991 30.33 35.96 -29.75
N GLU A 992 29.17 35.40 -30.09
CA GLU A 992 27.97 36.18 -30.42
C GLU A 992 27.54 37.10 -29.26
N LEU A 993 27.56 36.61 -28.01
CA LEU A 993 27.29 37.45 -26.83
C LEU A 993 28.39 38.49 -26.62
N GLY A 994 29.67 38.10 -26.78
CA GLY A 994 30.82 38.99 -26.68
C GLY A 994 30.75 40.17 -27.65
N ASP A 995 30.30 39.94 -28.89
CA ASP A 995 30.10 41.00 -29.89
C ASP A 995 29.01 41.99 -29.46
N VAL A 996 27.90 41.51 -28.88
CA VAL A 996 26.84 42.39 -28.34
C VAL A 996 27.38 43.24 -27.18
N VAL A 997 28.13 42.63 -26.26
CA VAL A 997 28.72 43.33 -25.09
C VAL A 997 29.70 44.40 -25.55
N LYS A 998 30.59 44.08 -26.50
CA LYS A 998 31.56 45.03 -27.06
C LYS A 998 30.86 46.23 -27.74
N ASP A 999 29.83 45.97 -28.53
CA ASP A 999 29.06 47.03 -29.19
C ASP A 999 28.35 47.92 -28.15
N LEU A 1000 27.76 47.30 -27.12
CA LEU A 1000 27.09 48.00 -26.02
C LEU A 1000 28.07 48.88 -25.25
N ASP A 1001 29.21 48.36 -24.80
CA ASP A 1001 30.20 49.10 -24.01
C ASP A 1001 30.78 50.28 -24.80
N GLY A 1002 31.09 50.06 -26.09
CA GLY A 1002 31.54 51.12 -26.99
C GLY A 1002 30.48 52.19 -27.22
N TRP A 1003 29.19 51.82 -27.27
CA TRP A 1003 28.09 52.77 -27.39
C TRP A 1003 27.84 53.53 -26.08
N VAL A 1004 27.70 52.85 -24.93
CA VAL A 1004 27.48 53.46 -23.61
C VAL A 1004 28.59 54.45 -23.27
N THR A 1005 29.85 54.12 -23.53
CA THR A 1005 30.98 55.03 -23.25
C THR A 1005 30.85 56.34 -24.03
N ARG A 1006 30.50 56.25 -25.32
CA ARG A 1006 30.31 57.43 -26.17
C ARG A 1006 29.10 58.25 -25.76
N GLU A 1007 27.98 57.60 -25.42
CA GLU A 1007 26.75 58.30 -25.03
C GLU A 1007 26.87 58.95 -23.65
N LEU A 1008 27.49 58.29 -22.67
CA LEU A 1008 27.75 58.89 -21.36
C LEU A 1008 28.68 60.11 -21.45
N GLY A 1009 29.70 60.06 -22.31
CA GLY A 1009 30.60 61.19 -22.56
C GLY A 1009 29.89 62.43 -23.14
N LYS A 1010 28.73 62.25 -23.78
CA LYS A 1010 27.88 63.34 -24.28
C LYS A 1010 26.81 63.76 -23.27
N LEU A 1011 26.09 62.81 -22.69
CA LEU A 1011 24.88 63.07 -21.90
C LEU A 1011 25.18 63.55 -20.48
N ASN A 1012 26.20 63.02 -19.80
CA ASN A 1012 26.49 63.39 -18.41
C ASN A 1012 26.89 64.87 -18.23
N PRO A 1013 27.71 65.47 -19.12
CA PRO A 1013 27.95 66.92 -19.09
C PRO A 1013 26.67 67.75 -19.21
N GLU A 1014 25.76 67.36 -20.11
CA GLU A 1014 24.48 68.08 -20.29
C GLU A 1014 23.52 67.90 -19.11
N LEU A 1015 23.49 66.71 -18.50
CA LEU A 1015 22.73 66.44 -17.27
C LEU A 1015 23.22 67.30 -16.10
N ALA A 1016 24.54 67.45 -15.96
CA ALA A 1016 25.14 68.28 -14.93
C ALA A 1016 24.72 69.76 -15.06
N VAL A 1017 24.66 70.29 -16.29
CA VAL A 1017 24.16 71.65 -16.57
C VAL A 1017 22.69 71.83 -16.15
N LYS A 1018 21.90 70.76 -16.20
CA LYS A 1018 20.47 70.75 -15.82
C LYS A 1018 20.23 70.35 -14.36
N ASN A 1019 21.27 70.23 -13.52
CA ASN A 1019 21.18 69.73 -12.14
C ASN A 1019 20.48 68.36 -12.01
N LEU A 1020 20.62 67.52 -13.03
CA LEU A 1020 20.18 66.13 -13.00
C LEU A 1020 21.37 65.23 -12.68
N GLY A 1021 21.20 64.29 -11.74
CA GLY A 1021 22.27 63.37 -11.35
C GLY A 1021 22.75 62.51 -12.53
N GLU A 1022 24.06 62.29 -12.60
CA GLU A 1022 24.73 61.50 -13.63
C GLU A 1022 24.11 60.11 -13.81
N ILE A 1023 24.23 59.58 -15.03
CA ILE A 1023 23.93 58.18 -15.33
C ILE A 1023 25.25 57.41 -15.29
N ARG A 1024 25.23 56.26 -14.62
CA ARG A 1024 26.38 55.36 -14.48
C ARG A 1024 25.96 53.95 -14.86
N PRO A 1025 26.79 53.17 -15.56
CA PRO A 1025 26.45 51.79 -15.87
C PRO A 1025 26.51 50.94 -14.59
N LEU A 1026 25.55 50.02 -14.43
CA LEU A 1026 25.60 48.97 -13.42
C LEU A 1026 26.92 48.19 -13.53
N THR A 1027 27.70 48.14 -12.44
CA THR A 1027 28.95 47.35 -12.40
C THR A 1027 28.67 45.88 -12.06
N ARG A 1028 29.65 45.01 -12.35
CA ARG A 1028 29.54 43.59 -12.00
C ARG A 1028 29.50 43.39 -10.48
N GLU A 1029 30.30 44.13 -9.71
CA GLU A 1029 30.26 44.03 -8.25
C GLU A 1029 28.91 44.46 -7.68
N GLU A 1030 28.29 45.51 -8.24
CA GLU A 1030 26.96 45.97 -7.82
C GLU A 1030 25.87 44.95 -8.12
N TRP A 1031 25.93 44.33 -9.31
CA TRP A 1031 25.01 43.26 -9.71
C TRP A 1031 25.21 42.01 -8.85
N ASP A 1032 26.44 41.56 -8.63
CA ASP A 1032 26.72 40.40 -7.80
C ASP A 1032 26.27 40.64 -6.35
N ARG A 1033 26.47 41.85 -5.79
CA ARG A 1033 26.01 42.18 -4.42
C ARG A 1033 24.49 42.17 -4.28
N THR A 1034 23.77 42.69 -5.27
CA THR A 1034 22.29 42.70 -5.27
C THR A 1034 21.70 41.32 -5.55
N ASN A 1035 22.44 40.43 -6.22
CA ASN A 1035 21.99 39.09 -6.60
C ASN A 1035 22.58 37.94 -5.76
N SER A 1036 23.51 38.21 -4.84
CA SER A 1036 24.09 37.24 -3.89
C SER A 1036 23.32 37.13 -2.56
N LEU A 1037 22.44 38.10 -2.26
CA LEU A 1037 21.66 38.18 -1.01
C LEU A 1037 20.23 37.59 -1.09
N LYS A 1038 19.92 36.73 -2.08
CA LYS A 1038 18.64 36.02 -2.18
C LYS A 1038 18.81 34.52 -2.42
#